data_AF-A0A8J6MTC3-F1
#
_entry.id   AF-A0A8J6MTC3-F1
#
_cell.length_a   1.000
_cell.length_b   1.000
_cell.length_c   1.000
_cell.angle_alpha   90.00
_cell.angle_beta   90.00
_cell.angle_gamma   90.00
#
_symmetry.space_group_name_H-M   'P 1'
#
loop_
_entity.id
_entity.type
_entity.pdbx_description
1 polymer ?
#
loop_
_entity_poly.entity_id
_entity_poly.type
_entity_poly.pdbx_seq_one_letter_code
_entity_poly.pdbx_strand_id
1 'polypeptide(L)'
;MTNIYQWDNIPIGGGGYVTGIIAHPQEKNLIYVRTDVGGAFRWDPEDLRWISLCESFSFEERNFFGIDGIALDPNDLDVVYMAAGEFTYHPLHDVLKSTDRGVTWKRTNLNKMFAGNMDYRWAGEPIAVDPHNGQIVYVGTRYDGLWVSRDGAETWGLVLGIPIVLMPNSNPLGVRAVIFDPASNKEGVTQTIYASVVGSGVYQSSDGGAEWHFLDGSPIHPIRMALGNDGVLIVTSESGVYQYDGSLWTDISPKREQPYCAIAVDPTNRKRIVVVQLHHQWNNPIYLSVDSGVTWKNLNEISDHKADVPWWPKGYFSAATASAVFLPHRPGALWYTDWYGVWMTDDLEAERVSWYTRQSGHEEMCAFTMTCSPAGAPLITAIADNGGMRHENFDEFPIEKLGDPLMQETTGIDFVESNPDIIVRVGSWEWGNHGSGGWSNDQGVNWREFKNYPTGSDGLKMANGKVAVSAIAHPVTELPNIVVLPIGSAPWVSADMGLTWTKTQGAPEGIIAKFWSWNIPLASDRVDANVFYMYGDGGFYRSEDGGYHWSHTVALPRESWHIIKTVPGHKGHVWVGLNDQGLYLSQDGGDTFVKMPKVEKAYLFSLGMPTSLNAYSMLFVYGRIEGQNGIFISEDTGANWHKISNDEYQVGAFPCCMEGDRQTLGVVYIGTQGRGYYRGSPNPL
;
A
#
# COMPACT_ATOMS: atom_id res chain seq x y z
N MET A 1 -18.80 3.48 24.68
CA MET A 1 -18.34 2.13 25.08
C MET A 1 -16.85 2.26 25.30
N THR A 2 -16.30 1.77 26.41
CA THR A 2 -14.85 1.71 26.62
C THR A 2 -14.24 0.88 25.50
N ASN A 3 -13.26 1.45 24.78
CA ASN A 3 -12.51 0.73 23.77
C ASN A 3 -11.83 -0.46 24.46
N ILE A 4 -12.21 -1.70 24.11
CA ILE A 4 -11.67 -2.91 24.75
C ILE A 4 -10.40 -3.42 24.04
N TYR A 5 -10.09 -2.87 22.87
CA TYR A 5 -8.95 -3.24 22.03
C TYR A 5 -8.14 -2.00 21.67
N GLN A 6 -6.83 -2.18 21.61
CA GLN A 6 -5.89 -1.25 21.00
C GLN A 6 -5.53 -1.78 19.61
N TRP A 7 -5.51 -0.87 18.64
CA TRP A 7 -5.06 -1.13 17.28
C TRP A 7 -3.85 -0.26 16.98
N ASP A 8 -2.83 -0.86 16.37
CA ASP A 8 -1.69 -0.16 15.82
C ASP A 8 -1.14 -0.94 14.63
N ASN A 9 -0.25 -0.32 13.86
CA ASN A 9 0.51 -1.01 12.85
C ASN A 9 1.74 -1.71 13.46
N ILE A 10 2.09 -2.84 12.86
CA ILE A 10 3.34 -3.52 13.12
C ILE A 10 4.45 -2.74 12.42
N PRO A 11 5.53 -2.35 13.13
CA PRO A 11 6.61 -1.58 12.53
C PRO A 11 7.35 -2.41 11.48
N ILE A 12 7.30 -1.97 10.23
CA ILE A 12 8.12 -2.48 9.14
C ILE A 12 8.97 -1.34 8.56
N GLY A 13 8.44 -0.13 8.50
CA GLY A 13 9.15 1.07 8.07
C GLY A 13 8.99 1.31 6.57
N GLY A 14 7.93 2.03 6.22
CA GLY A 14 7.57 2.46 4.88
C GLY A 14 7.32 1.30 3.94
N GLY A 15 8.13 1.20 2.88
CA GLY A 15 8.12 0.07 1.94
C GLY A 15 7.25 0.21 0.70
N GLY A 16 6.49 1.30 0.61
CA GLY A 16 5.62 1.66 -0.50
C GLY A 16 5.84 3.10 -0.97
N TYR A 17 5.18 3.45 -2.08
CA TYR A 17 5.53 4.61 -2.86
C TYR A 17 4.89 5.90 -2.35
N VAL A 18 5.73 6.76 -1.75
CA VAL A 18 5.35 8.12 -1.39
C VAL A 18 5.35 9.02 -2.64
N THR A 19 4.17 9.50 -3.02
CA THR A 19 3.94 10.19 -4.31
C THR A 19 3.88 11.71 -4.22
N GLY A 20 3.84 12.27 -3.01
CA GLY A 20 3.87 13.72 -2.82
C GLY A 20 4.31 14.11 -1.41
N ILE A 21 4.95 15.28 -1.30
CA ILE A 21 5.33 15.92 -0.05
C ILE A 21 5.07 17.42 -0.16
N ILE A 22 4.47 18.00 0.88
CA ILE A 22 4.23 19.44 1.01
C ILE A 22 4.54 19.90 2.43
N ALA A 23 5.04 21.13 2.57
CA ALA A 23 5.33 21.76 3.84
C ALA A 23 4.49 23.04 4.00
N HIS A 24 3.95 23.26 5.19
CA HIS A 24 3.20 24.48 5.47
C HIS A 24 4.12 25.71 5.40
N PRO A 25 3.74 26.80 4.73
CA PRO A 25 4.61 27.96 4.55
C PRO A 25 4.84 28.78 5.83
N GLN A 26 3.95 28.67 6.82
CA GLN A 26 3.99 29.48 8.04
C GLN A 26 4.40 28.71 9.31
N GLU A 27 4.25 27.38 9.34
CA GLU A 27 4.52 26.59 10.56
C GLU A 27 5.75 25.70 10.33
N LYS A 28 6.73 25.85 11.21
CA LYS A 28 7.96 25.06 11.17
C LYS A 28 7.63 23.58 11.36
N ASN A 29 8.14 22.74 10.47
CA ASN A 29 8.02 21.28 10.49
C ASN A 29 6.59 20.73 10.34
N LEU A 30 5.59 21.55 9.99
CA LEU A 30 4.27 21.05 9.61
C LEU A 30 4.32 20.52 8.17
N ILE A 31 4.49 19.21 8.03
CA ILE A 31 4.79 18.53 6.78
C ILE A 31 3.83 17.38 6.59
N TYR A 32 3.34 17.23 5.35
CA TYR A 32 2.44 16.15 4.97
C TYR A 32 2.99 15.40 3.77
N VAL A 33 2.72 14.11 3.73
CA VAL A 33 2.97 13.26 2.56
C VAL A 33 1.70 12.57 2.13
N ARG A 34 1.62 12.27 0.84
CA ARG A 34 0.59 11.43 0.24
C ARG A 34 1.23 10.23 -0.42
N THR A 35 0.52 9.12 -0.46
CA THR A 35 1.01 7.88 -1.03
C THR A 35 0.00 7.30 -2.02
N ASP A 36 0.43 6.30 -2.82
CA ASP A 36 -0.43 5.75 -3.86
C ASP A 36 -1.49 4.78 -3.34
N VAL A 37 -1.20 4.05 -2.25
CA VAL A 37 -2.10 3.04 -1.67
C VAL A 37 -2.34 3.17 -0.17
N GLY A 38 -1.53 3.97 0.54
CA GLY A 38 -1.44 3.98 2.00
C GLY A 38 -1.98 5.21 2.70
N GLY A 39 -2.69 6.08 1.98
CA GLY A 39 -3.30 7.27 2.51
C GLY A 39 -2.36 8.47 2.54
N ALA A 40 -2.55 9.31 3.55
CA ALA A 40 -1.70 10.47 3.81
C ALA A 40 -1.18 10.43 5.25
N PHE A 41 -0.03 11.05 5.46
CA PHE A 41 0.63 11.12 6.76
C PHE A 41 1.03 12.55 7.08
N ARG A 42 1.01 12.90 8.37
CA ARG A 42 1.56 14.14 8.91
C ARG A 42 2.82 13.83 9.71
N TRP A 43 3.85 14.65 9.56
CA TRP A 43 5.07 14.55 10.36
C TRP A 43 4.84 15.06 11.78
N ASP A 44 5.30 14.29 12.76
CA ASP A 44 5.41 14.69 14.15
C ASP A 44 6.90 14.97 14.49
N PRO A 45 7.28 16.25 14.67
CA PRO A 45 8.65 16.60 15.00
C PRO A 45 9.05 16.31 16.45
N GLU A 46 8.12 16.06 17.37
CA GLU A 46 8.43 15.75 18.78
C GLU A 46 8.85 14.29 18.93
N ASP A 47 8.06 13.39 18.34
CA ASP A 47 8.30 11.94 18.39
C ASP A 47 9.11 11.40 17.20
N LEU A 48 9.46 12.27 16.24
CA LEU A 48 10.19 11.93 15.01
C LEU A 48 9.54 10.79 14.22
N ARG A 49 8.21 10.86 14.08
CA ARG A 49 7.39 9.82 13.44
C ARG A 49 6.37 10.41 12.48
N TRP A 50 5.81 9.55 11.64
CA TRP A 50 4.64 9.85 10.84
C TRP A 50 3.37 9.44 11.56
N ILE A 51 2.32 10.24 11.40
CA ILE A 51 0.96 9.99 11.88
C ILE A 51 0.09 9.76 10.65
N SER A 52 -0.47 8.57 10.52
CA SER A 52 -1.48 8.29 9.48
C SER A 52 -2.74 9.10 9.70
N LEU A 53 -3.32 9.60 8.62
CA LEU A 53 -4.52 10.46 8.63
C LEU A 53 -5.76 9.72 8.11
N CYS A 54 -5.68 8.41 7.88
CA CYS A 54 -6.71 7.64 7.17
C CYS A 54 -7.27 6.44 7.98
N GLU A 55 -6.91 6.30 9.26
CA GLU A 55 -7.27 5.11 10.08
C GLU A 55 -8.78 4.94 10.31
N SER A 56 -9.51 6.05 10.30
CA SER A 56 -10.96 6.07 10.49
C SER A 56 -11.75 5.59 9.26
N PHE A 57 -11.11 5.48 8.08
CA PHE A 57 -11.81 5.09 6.86
C PHE A 57 -12.23 3.62 6.91
N SER A 58 -13.51 3.40 6.61
CA SER A 58 -14.11 2.08 6.60
C SER A 58 -13.75 1.27 5.36
N PHE A 59 -14.12 -0.02 5.36
CA PHE A 59 -14.01 -0.86 4.16
C PHE A 59 -14.72 -0.27 2.94
N GLU A 60 -15.85 0.43 3.11
CA GLU A 60 -16.55 1.02 1.98
C GLU A 60 -15.82 2.23 1.40
N GLU A 61 -14.99 2.88 2.22
CA GLU A 61 -14.16 4.03 1.87
C GLU A 61 -12.73 3.61 1.49
N ARG A 62 -12.47 2.31 1.32
CA ARG A 62 -11.14 1.76 0.97
C ARG A 62 -10.46 2.46 -0.22
N ASN A 63 -11.23 2.96 -1.18
CA ASN A 63 -10.67 3.68 -2.33
C ASN A 63 -10.09 5.07 -1.96
N PHE A 64 -10.39 5.61 -0.78
CA PHE A 64 -9.82 6.87 -0.29
C PHE A 64 -8.38 6.73 0.23
N PHE A 65 -7.83 5.52 0.34
CA PHE A 65 -6.42 5.35 0.72
C PHE A 65 -5.45 5.70 -0.43
N GLY A 66 -5.89 5.72 -1.68
CA GLY A 66 -5.06 6.29 -2.75
C GLY A 66 -5.24 7.79 -2.85
N ILE A 67 -4.18 8.57 -2.59
CA ILE A 67 -4.24 10.02 -2.55
C ILE A 67 -3.58 10.62 -3.79
N ASP A 68 -4.39 11.20 -4.67
CA ASP A 68 -3.94 11.74 -5.96
C ASP A 68 -3.38 13.17 -5.84
N GLY A 69 -3.74 13.88 -4.75
CA GLY A 69 -3.25 15.21 -4.43
C GLY A 69 -3.54 15.65 -3.00
N ILE A 70 -2.68 16.52 -2.46
CA ILE A 70 -2.86 17.12 -1.12
C ILE A 70 -2.60 18.64 -1.17
N ALA A 71 -3.37 19.42 -0.42
CA ALA A 71 -3.18 20.87 -0.30
C ALA A 71 -3.39 21.35 1.14
N LEU A 72 -2.69 22.43 1.50
CA LEU A 72 -2.80 23.13 2.78
C LEU A 72 -3.37 24.52 2.54
N ASP A 73 -4.19 25.02 3.46
CA ASP A 73 -4.51 26.44 3.49
C ASP A 73 -3.32 27.21 4.07
N PRO A 74 -2.67 28.10 3.30
CA PRO A 74 -1.49 28.81 3.80
C PRO A 74 -1.80 29.84 4.89
N ASN A 75 -3.08 30.15 5.14
CA ASN A 75 -3.54 31.10 6.17
C ASN A 75 -4.26 30.42 7.35
N ASP A 76 -4.49 29.11 7.29
CA ASP A 76 -5.10 28.33 8.36
C ASP A 76 -4.36 27.00 8.54
N LEU A 77 -3.60 26.91 9.64
CA LEU A 77 -2.70 25.80 9.94
C LEU A 77 -3.44 24.47 10.12
N ASP A 78 -4.75 24.52 10.39
CA ASP A 78 -5.56 23.34 10.69
C ASP A 78 -6.29 22.80 9.45
N VAL A 79 -6.33 23.55 8.36
CA VAL A 79 -7.07 23.18 7.15
C VAL A 79 -6.20 22.42 6.15
N VAL A 80 -6.63 21.20 5.83
CA VAL A 80 -5.97 20.29 4.87
C VAL A 80 -7.01 19.71 3.93
N TYR A 81 -6.66 19.57 2.66
CA TYR A 81 -7.49 18.93 1.64
C TYR A 81 -6.78 17.73 1.03
N MET A 82 -7.53 16.66 0.73
CA MET A 82 -7.06 15.51 -0.06
C MET A 82 -7.97 15.27 -1.25
N ALA A 83 -7.39 15.08 -2.43
CA ALA A 83 -8.05 14.49 -3.59
C ALA A 83 -7.88 12.96 -3.50
N ALA A 84 -8.93 12.25 -3.06
CA ALA A 84 -8.87 10.86 -2.67
C ALA A 84 -9.61 9.94 -3.67
N GLY A 85 -8.92 8.88 -4.10
CA GLY A 85 -9.39 7.86 -5.04
C GLY A 85 -8.22 7.07 -5.62
N GLU A 86 -8.08 5.81 -5.25
CA GLU A 86 -6.96 4.94 -5.65
C GLU A 86 -7.07 4.49 -7.11
N PHE A 87 -8.21 3.89 -7.46
CA PHE A 87 -8.47 3.36 -8.79
C PHE A 87 -9.77 3.90 -9.36
N THR A 88 -9.78 4.22 -10.65
CA THR A 88 -10.94 4.78 -11.36
C THR A 88 -12.09 3.77 -11.54
N TYR A 89 -11.80 2.47 -11.43
CA TYR A 89 -12.79 1.40 -11.50
C TYR A 89 -13.42 1.05 -10.14
N HIS A 90 -12.93 1.63 -9.04
CA HIS A 90 -13.54 1.48 -7.73
C HIS A 90 -14.57 2.59 -7.45
N PRO A 91 -15.64 2.26 -6.68
CA PRO A 91 -16.61 3.26 -6.26
C PRO A 91 -15.98 4.18 -5.21
N LEU A 92 -16.53 5.39 -5.10
CA LEU A 92 -16.11 6.50 -4.22
C LEU A 92 -14.78 7.17 -4.59
N HIS A 93 -14.91 8.44 -4.93
CA HIS A 93 -13.84 9.40 -5.15
C HIS A 93 -14.35 10.74 -4.61
N ASP A 94 -13.50 11.54 -3.99
CA ASP A 94 -13.92 12.88 -3.55
C ASP A 94 -12.72 13.77 -3.25
N VAL A 95 -13.00 15.07 -3.11
CA VAL A 95 -12.14 15.92 -2.29
C VAL A 95 -12.63 15.82 -0.84
N LEU A 96 -11.70 15.53 0.07
CA LEU A 96 -11.90 15.50 1.51
C LEU A 96 -11.29 16.76 2.12
N LYS A 97 -11.97 17.33 3.11
CA LYS A 97 -11.51 18.50 3.88
C LYS A 97 -11.39 18.13 5.35
N SER A 98 -10.27 18.49 5.96
CA SER A 98 -10.07 18.51 7.40
C SER A 98 -9.92 19.95 7.88
N THR A 99 -10.34 20.22 9.11
CA THR A 99 -10.14 21.49 9.84
C THR A 99 -9.45 21.25 11.18
N ASP A 100 -8.74 20.13 11.31
CA ASP A 100 -8.06 19.67 12.51
C ASP A 100 -6.75 18.94 12.17
N ARG A 101 -6.06 19.40 11.11
CA ARG A 101 -4.77 18.87 10.64
C ARG A 101 -4.80 17.40 10.20
N GLY A 102 -5.93 16.96 9.66
CA GLY A 102 -6.14 15.61 9.13
C GLY A 102 -6.60 14.57 10.16
N VAL A 103 -7.03 14.99 11.35
CA VAL A 103 -7.57 14.05 12.37
C VAL A 103 -8.96 13.56 11.97
N THR A 104 -9.82 14.44 11.45
CA THR A 104 -11.13 14.09 10.91
C THR A 104 -11.34 14.67 9.52
N TRP A 105 -12.18 13.99 8.72
CA TRP A 105 -12.42 14.33 7.32
C TRP A 105 -13.90 14.48 7.01
N LYS A 106 -14.23 15.54 6.26
CA LYS A 106 -15.55 15.77 5.66
C LYS A 106 -15.45 15.65 4.15
N ARG A 107 -16.38 14.92 3.55
CA ARG A 107 -16.58 14.88 2.10
C ARG A 107 -17.13 16.21 1.58
N THR A 108 -16.57 16.68 0.47
CA THR A 108 -16.99 17.94 -0.19
C THR A 108 -18.03 17.69 -1.29
N ASN A 109 -18.36 16.42 -1.57
CA ASN A 109 -19.33 16.00 -2.57
C ASN A 109 -18.99 16.42 -4.01
N LEU A 110 -17.71 16.66 -4.33
CA LEU A 110 -17.26 16.87 -5.70
C LEU A 110 -17.50 15.61 -6.55
N ASN A 111 -17.24 14.43 -5.97
CA ASN A 111 -17.53 13.13 -6.58
C ASN A 111 -16.96 12.94 -8.00
N LYS A 112 -15.74 13.45 -8.25
CA LYS A 112 -15.00 13.31 -9.51
C LYS A 112 -13.86 12.32 -9.37
N MET A 113 -13.46 11.72 -10.49
CA MET A 113 -12.47 10.63 -10.47
C MET A 113 -11.05 11.14 -10.21
N PHE A 114 -10.43 10.51 -9.22
CA PHE A 114 -9.02 10.61 -8.87
C PHE A 114 -8.35 9.25 -9.09
N ALA A 115 -7.02 9.23 -9.18
CA ALA A 115 -6.29 8.00 -9.47
C ALA A 115 -4.91 7.96 -8.79
N GLY A 116 -4.92 7.87 -7.46
CA GLY A 116 -3.75 7.79 -6.61
C GLY A 116 -2.80 6.65 -6.96
N ASN A 117 -3.31 5.52 -7.47
CA ASN A 117 -2.50 4.35 -7.86
C ASN A 117 -2.57 4.01 -9.37
N MET A 118 -2.71 5.03 -10.23
CA MET A 118 -2.63 4.84 -11.68
C MET A 118 -1.45 5.61 -12.28
N ASP A 119 -1.32 5.58 -13.60
CA ASP A 119 -0.25 6.29 -14.30
C ASP A 119 -0.24 7.78 -13.96
N TYR A 120 0.96 8.37 -13.94
CA TYR A 120 1.19 9.77 -13.60
C TYR A 120 0.86 10.19 -12.16
N ARG A 121 0.66 9.25 -11.23
CA ARG A 121 0.49 9.55 -9.79
C ARG A 121 1.66 10.32 -9.14
N TRP A 122 2.85 10.23 -9.74
CA TRP A 122 4.04 10.99 -9.34
C TRP A 122 3.98 12.48 -9.70
N ALA A 123 3.07 12.89 -10.60
CA ALA A 123 2.82 14.29 -10.94
C ALA A 123 1.96 14.97 -9.85
N GLY A 124 2.12 16.28 -9.68
CA GLY A 124 1.40 17.00 -8.62
C GLY A 124 1.92 18.40 -8.29
N GLU A 125 1.21 19.16 -7.45
CA GLU A 125 -0.06 18.78 -6.78
C GLU A 125 -1.30 19.24 -7.59
N PRO A 126 -2.29 18.36 -7.86
CA PRO A 126 -3.46 18.73 -8.67
C PRO A 126 -4.47 19.59 -7.91
N ILE A 127 -4.29 19.80 -6.60
CA ILE A 127 -5.15 20.61 -5.75
C ILE A 127 -4.34 21.73 -5.12
N ALA A 128 -4.91 22.93 -5.02
CA ALA A 128 -4.25 24.10 -4.43
C ALA A 128 -5.28 25.05 -3.79
N VAL A 129 -4.86 25.74 -2.73
CA VAL A 129 -5.64 26.78 -2.03
C VAL A 129 -5.05 28.14 -2.35
N ASP A 130 -5.90 29.14 -2.60
CA ASP A 130 -5.45 30.52 -2.89
C ASP A 130 -4.74 31.12 -1.67
N PRO A 131 -3.50 31.63 -1.83
CA PRO A 131 -2.71 32.17 -0.74
C PRO A 131 -3.25 33.46 -0.10
N HIS A 132 -4.21 34.13 -0.74
CA HIS A 132 -4.85 35.33 -0.18
C HIS A 132 -6.29 35.07 0.30
N ASN A 133 -6.86 33.91 -0.03
CA ASN A 133 -8.23 33.55 0.33
C ASN A 133 -8.45 32.04 0.42
N GLY A 134 -8.42 31.50 1.64
CA GLY A 134 -8.66 30.08 1.95
C GLY A 134 -10.00 29.49 1.47
N GLN A 135 -10.97 30.34 1.08
CA GLN A 135 -12.23 29.89 0.50
C GLN A 135 -12.11 29.45 -0.96
N ILE A 136 -11.04 29.87 -1.65
CA ILE A 136 -10.82 29.56 -3.05
C ILE A 136 -9.90 28.35 -3.15
N VAL A 137 -10.44 27.25 -3.69
CA VAL A 137 -9.73 25.98 -3.85
C VAL A 137 -9.90 25.51 -5.28
N TYR A 138 -8.79 25.25 -5.97
CA TYR A 138 -8.80 24.65 -7.31
C TYR A 138 -8.37 23.19 -7.22
N VAL A 139 -9.01 22.33 -8.03
CA VAL A 139 -8.66 20.91 -8.12
C VAL A 139 -8.76 20.40 -9.55
N GLY A 140 -7.67 19.85 -10.05
CA GLY A 140 -7.58 19.09 -11.29
C GLY A 140 -8.05 17.66 -11.08
N THR A 141 -8.92 17.18 -11.98
CA THR A 141 -9.43 15.82 -11.96
C THR A 141 -8.87 15.02 -13.13
N ARG A 142 -8.95 13.68 -13.07
CA ARG A 142 -8.43 12.81 -14.14
C ARG A 142 -9.27 12.90 -15.43
N TYR A 143 -10.59 12.98 -15.31
CA TYR A 143 -11.53 12.88 -16.45
C TYR A 143 -12.42 14.10 -16.66
N ASP A 144 -12.55 14.97 -15.65
CA ASP A 144 -13.60 16.00 -15.61
C ASP A 144 -13.03 17.42 -15.63
N GLY A 145 -11.77 17.60 -16.02
CA GLY A 145 -11.11 18.90 -16.14
C GLY A 145 -10.76 19.55 -14.78
N LEU A 146 -10.69 20.88 -14.77
CA LEU A 146 -10.36 21.70 -13.61
C LEU A 146 -11.62 22.22 -12.93
N TRP A 147 -11.68 22.14 -11.60
CA TRP A 147 -12.80 22.60 -10.79
C TRP A 147 -12.34 23.65 -9.78
N VAL A 148 -13.25 24.56 -9.42
CA VAL A 148 -13.01 25.60 -8.42
C VAL A 148 -14.15 25.63 -7.41
N SER A 149 -13.79 25.69 -6.13
CA SER A 149 -14.65 26.15 -5.04
C SER A 149 -14.31 27.60 -4.73
N ARG A 150 -15.31 28.40 -4.36
CA ARG A 150 -15.13 29.77 -3.83
C ARG A 150 -15.72 29.95 -2.42
N ASP A 151 -16.13 28.87 -1.77
CA ASP A 151 -16.78 28.85 -0.46
C ASP A 151 -16.14 27.85 0.51
N GLY A 152 -14.87 27.49 0.31
CA GLY A 152 -14.12 26.60 1.20
C GLY A 152 -14.48 25.13 1.02
N ALA A 153 -14.76 24.72 -0.23
CA ALA A 153 -15.12 23.39 -0.69
C ALA A 153 -16.51 22.92 -0.20
N GLU A 154 -17.45 23.84 -0.06
CA GLU A 154 -18.87 23.49 0.16
C GLU A 154 -19.59 23.30 -1.18
N THR A 155 -19.22 24.05 -2.21
CA THR A 155 -19.71 23.87 -3.59
C THR A 155 -18.59 24.00 -4.62
N TRP A 156 -18.77 23.33 -5.77
CA TRP A 156 -17.78 23.27 -6.85
C TRP A 156 -18.38 23.69 -8.19
N GLY A 157 -17.61 24.48 -8.94
CA GLY A 157 -17.91 24.89 -10.32
C GLY A 157 -16.83 24.41 -11.30
N LEU A 158 -17.25 23.96 -12.48
CA LEU A 158 -16.33 23.60 -13.56
C LEU A 158 -15.64 24.86 -14.11
N VAL A 159 -14.33 24.79 -14.29
CA VAL A 159 -13.53 25.83 -14.95
C VAL A 159 -13.52 25.57 -16.45
N LEU A 160 -13.92 26.57 -17.23
CA LEU A 160 -13.94 26.52 -18.69
C LEU A 160 -12.60 26.99 -19.28
N GLY A 161 -12.32 26.63 -20.53
CA GLY A 161 -11.10 27.04 -21.25
C GLY A 161 -9.88 26.14 -21.03
N ILE A 162 -9.98 25.14 -20.14
CA ILE A 162 -8.98 24.08 -19.96
C ILE A 162 -9.45 22.81 -20.66
N PRO A 163 -8.67 22.21 -21.57
CA PRO A 163 -9.10 21.03 -22.30
C PRO A 163 -9.06 19.76 -21.45
N ILE A 164 -9.90 18.79 -21.83
CA ILE A 164 -9.78 17.40 -21.40
C ILE A 164 -9.08 16.64 -22.52
N VAL A 165 -7.86 16.16 -22.27
CA VAL A 165 -7.05 15.45 -23.26
C VAL A 165 -7.26 13.95 -23.10
N LEU A 166 -7.73 13.30 -24.18
CA LEU A 166 -7.77 11.85 -24.29
C LEU A 166 -6.53 11.38 -25.03
N MET A 167 -5.71 10.59 -24.36
CA MET A 167 -4.47 10.05 -24.94
C MET A 167 -4.78 8.77 -25.72
N PRO A 168 -4.19 8.55 -26.91
CA PRO A 168 -4.45 7.34 -27.69
C PRO A 168 -4.05 6.08 -26.92
N ASN A 169 -4.97 5.12 -26.79
CA ASN A 169 -4.76 3.85 -26.08
C ASN A 169 -4.38 3.97 -24.60
N SER A 170 -4.64 5.10 -23.95
CA SER A 170 -4.45 5.25 -22.51
C SER A 170 -5.57 6.03 -21.85
N ASN A 171 -5.64 5.93 -20.52
CA ASN A 171 -6.60 6.67 -19.72
C ASN A 171 -6.25 8.17 -19.70
N PRO A 172 -7.24 9.07 -19.64
CA PRO A 172 -7.05 10.47 -19.32
C PRO A 172 -6.20 10.67 -18.08
N LEU A 173 -5.12 11.46 -18.23
CA LEU A 173 -4.22 11.80 -17.13
C LEU A 173 -4.65 13.09 -16.41
N GLY A 174 -5.43 13.93 -17.10
CA GLY A 174 -6.12 15.09 -16.54
C GLY A 174 -5.22 16.29 -16.25
N VAL A 175 -5.75 17.19 -15.41
CA VAL A 175 -5.02 18.35 -14.89
C VAL A 175 -4.20 17.86 -13.70
N ARG A 176 -2.87 18.05 -13.74
CA ARG A 176 -1.96 17.41 -12.78
C ARG A 176 -1.28 18.34 -11.79
N ALA A 177 -1.17 19.63 -12.10
CA ALA A 177 -0.70 20.61 -11.14
C ALA A 177 -1.48 21.91 -11.26
N VAL A 178 -1.76 22.54 -10.11
CA VAL A 178 -2.28 23.91 -10.02
C VAL A 178 -1.38 24.71 -9.08
N ILE A 179 -0.96 25.91 -9.48
CA ILE A 179 -0.15 26.79 -8.63
C ILE A 179 -0.61 28.23 -8.75
N PHE A 180 -0.70 28.90 -7.61
CA PHE A 180 -1.01 30.32 -7.49
C PHE A 180 0.27 31.15 -7.46
N ASP A 181 0.26 32.32 -8.07
CA ASP A 181 1.30 33.33 -7.86
C ASP A 181 0.92 34.26 -6.70
N PRO A 182 1.49 34.08 -5.49
CA PRO A 182 1.14 34.87 -4.32
C PRO A 182 1.50 36.37 -4.47
N ALA A 183 2.33 36.76 -5.44
CA ALA A 183 2.61 38.18 -5.68
C ALA A 183 1.44 38.90 -6.39
N SER A 184 0.54 38.15 -7.03
CA SER A 184 -0.53 38.69 -7.86
C SER A 184 -1.84 38.96 -7.10
N ASN A 185 -1.77 39.53 -5.90
CA ASN A 185 -2.96 39.83 -5.09
C ASN A 185 -3.73 41.04 -5.65
N LYS A 186 -5.03 40.86 -5.86
CA LYS A 186 -5.99 41.96 -6.07
C LYS A 186 -7.21 41.73 -5.21
N GLU A 187 -7.46 42.65 -4.27
CA GLU A 187 -8.63 42.63 -3.38
C GLU A 187 -8.80 41.32 -2.60
N GLY A 188 -7.68 40.70 -2.20
CA GLY A 188 -7.68 39.44 -1.46
C GLY A 188 -7.84 38.19 -2.32
N VAL A 189 -7.74 38.30 -3.66
CA VAL A 189 -7.80 37.16 -4.58
C VAL A 189 -6.54 37.13 -5.43
N THR A 190 -5.92 35.96 -5.56
CA THR A 190 -4.79 35.77 -6.46
C THR A 190 -5.25 35.87 -7.92
N GLN A 191 -4.60 36.72 -8.71
CA GLN A 191 -4.97 36.95 -10.11
C GLN A 191 -4.30 35.96 -11.06
N THR A 192 -3.02 35.70 -10.86
CA THR A 192 -2.23 34.80 -11.71
C THR A 192 -2.25 33.38 -11.18
N ILE A 193 -2.78 32.45 -11.99
CA ILE A 193 -2.92 31.04 -11.65
C ILE A 193 -2.43 30.21 -12.83
N TYR A 194 -1.67 29.15 -12.58
CA TYR A 194 -1.21 28.22 -13.60
C TYR A 194 -1.82 26.83 -13.38
N ALA A 195 -2.16 26.14 -14.47
CA ALA A 195 -2.63 24.76 -14.47
C ALA A 195 -1.91 23.94 -15.55
N SER A 196 -1.47 22.73 -15.21
CA SER A 196 -0.80 21.84 -16.17
C SER A 196 -1.73 20.71 -16.64
N VAL A 197 -1.78 20.49 -17.95
CA VAL A 197 -2.58 19.45 -18.60
C VAL A 197 -1.66 18.52 -19.36
N VAL A 198 -1.61 17.25 -18.96
CA VAL A 198 -0.73 16.26 -19.60
C VAL A 198 -1.22 15.96 -21.02
N GLY A 199 -0.31 16.03 -21.99
CA GLY A 199 -0.64 15.87 -23.42
C GLY A 199 -1.08 17.16 -24.10
N SER A 200 -1.05 18.30 -23.40
CA SER A 200 -1.34 19.61 -23.98
C SER A 200 -0.31 20.66 -23.58
N GLY A 201 -0.07 20.86 -22.28
CA GLY A 201 0.91 21.81 -21.75
C GLY A 201 0.37 22.65 -20.60
N VAL A 202 0.85 23.89 -20.48
CA VAL A 202 0.54 24.77 -19.34
C VAL A 202 -0.42 25.87 -19.75
N TYR A 203 -1.40 26.14 -18.88
CA TYR A 203 -2.39 27.20 -19.01
C TYR A 203 -2.22 28.24 -17.90
N GLN A 204 -2.54 29.48 -18.19
CA GLN A 204 -2.49 30.60 -17.25
C GLN A 204 -3.80 31.38 -17.26
N SER A 205 -4.26 31.77 -16.08
CA SER A 205 -5.20 32.87 -15.88
C SER A 205 -4.46 34.06 -15.27
N SER A 206 -4.86 35.28 -15.62
CA SER A 206 -4.34 36.54 -15.06
C SER A 206 -5.43 37.41 -14.42
N ASP A 207 -6.64 36.85 -14.25
CA ASP A 207 -7.84 37.55 -13.78
C ASP A 207 -8.60 36.78 -12.68
N GLY A 208 -7.89 35.96 -11.91
CA GLY A 208 -8.47 35.18 -10.80
C GLY A 208 -9.27 33.96 -11.27
N GLY A 209 -8.90 33.43 -12.44
CA GLY A 209 -9.44 32.22 -13.03
C GLY A 209 -10.75 32.42 -13.79
N ALA A 210 -11.06 33.64 -14.24
CA ALA A 210 -12.23 33.90 -15.07
C ALA A 210 -11.97 33.51 -16.53
N GLU A 211 -10.79 33.82 -17.06
CA GLU A 211 -10.32 33.35 -18.37
C GLU A 211 -8.98 32.62 -18.25
N TRP A 212 -8.76 31.65 -19.15
CA TRP A 212 -7.57 30.82 -19.21
C TRP A 212 -7.01 30.80 -20.62
N HIS A 213 -5.70 30.93 -20.74
CA HIS A 213 -4.97 30.92 -22.00
C HIS A 213 -3.86 29.88 -21.96
N PHE A 214 -3.66 29.21 -23.10
CA PHE A 214 -2.54 28.30 -23.29
C PHE A 214 -1.22 29.09 -23.37
N LEU A 215 -0.19 28.62 -22.67
CA LEU A 215 1.15 29.19 -22.76
C LEU A 215 1.91 28.53 -23.92
N ASP A 216 1.89 29.19 -25.06
CA ASP A 216 2.61 28.78 -26.27
C ASP A 216 4.09 28.50 -25.95
N GLY A 217 4.58 27.33 -26.36
CA GLY A 217 5.96 26.87 -26.11
C GLY A 217 6.17 26.12 -24.80
N SER A 218 5.13 25.94 -23.97
CA SER A 218 5.20 25.07 -22.80
C SER A 218 5.43 23.59 -23.17
N PRO A 219 6.06 22.78 -22.29
CA PRO A 219 6.23 21.35 -22.54
C PRO A 219 4.87 20.63 -22.62
N ILE A 220 4.73 19.68 -23.55
CA ILE A 220 3.46 18.98 -23.83
C ILE A 220 3.04 18.03 -22.68
N HIS A 221 4.01 17.40 -22.02
CA HIS A 221 3.80 16.45 -20.92
C HIS A 221 4.43 16.97 -19.62
N PRO A 222 3.86 18.04 -19.03
CA PRO A 222 4.34 18.58 -17.77
C PRO A 222 4.07 17.59 -16.63
N ILE A 223 5.02 17.44 -15.71
CA ILE A 223 4.97 16.52 -14.57
C ILE A 223 4.76 17.30 -13.26
N ARG A 224 5.63 18.27 -12.95
CA ARG A 224 5.46 19.15 -11.79
C ARG A 224 5.73 20.61 -12.13
N MET A 225 5.16 21.50 -11.33
CA MET A 225 5.36 22.94 -11.40
C MET A 225 5.84 23.48 -10.06
N ALA A 226 6.77 24.41 -10.08
CA ALA A 226 7.20 25.19 -8.92
C ALA A 226 7.36 26.66 -9.31
N LEU A 227 6.97 27.56 -8.42
CA LEU A 227 7.08 29.01 -8.63
C LEU A 227 8.12 29.58 -7.68
N GLY A 228 9.01 30.42 -8.20
CA GLY A 228 9.90 31.19 -7.34
C GLY A 228 9.26 32.44 -6.77
N ASN A 229 9.93 33.01 -5.77
CA ASN A 229 9.52 34.25 -5.14
C ASN A 229 9.64 35.50 -6.04
N ASP A 230 10.20 35.36 -7.24
CA ASP A 230 10.29 36.36 -8.31
C ASP A 230 9.23 36.15 -9.42
N GLY A 231 8.33 35.17 -9.27
CA GLY A 231 7.24 34.90 -10.21
C GLY A 231 7.61 34.07 -11.43
N VAL A 232 8.86 33.65 -11.59
CA VAL A 232 9.25 32.79 -12.74
C VAL A 232 8.76 31.35 -12.47
N LEU A 233 8.03 30.76 -13.40
CA LEU A 233 7.51 29.39 -13.28
C LEU A 233 8.59 28.40 -13.72
N ILE A 234 8.75 27.27 -13.03
CA ILE A 234 9.59 26.15 -13.47
C ILE A 234 8.74 24.90 -13.60
N VAL A 235 8.95 24.16 -14.68
CA VAL A 235 8.18 22.98 -15.05
C VAL A 235 9.14 21.84 -15.38
N THR A 236 8.98 20.71 -14.69
CA THR A 236 9.58 19.43 -15.09
C THR A 236 8.64 18.69 -16.02
N SER A 237 9.19 17.89 -16.93
CA SER A 237 8.42 17.20 -17.95
C SER A 237 9.14 15.94 -18.44
N GLU A 238 8.49 15.18 -19.33
CA GLU A 238 9.11 14.04 -20.01
C GLU A 238 10.27 14.43 -20.95
N SER A 239 10.40 15.70 -21.33
CA SER A 239 11.43 16.17 -22.27
C SER A 239 12.52 17.05 -21.65
N GLY A 240 12.35 17.50 -20.41
CA GLY A 240 13.31 18.39 -19.76
C GLY A 240 12.74 19.20 -18.61
N VAL A 241 13.54 20.18 -18.18
CA VAL A 241 13.21 21.22 -17.21
C VAL A 241 13.16 22.57 -17.92
N TYR A 242 12.02 23.25 -17.83
CA TYR A 242 11.79 24.52 -18.51
C TYR A 242 11.41 25.60 -17.51
N GLN A 243 11.87 26.83 -17.72
CA GLN A 243 11.40 28.00 -16.98
C GLN A 243 10.63 28.97 -17.88
N TYR A 244 9.64 29.65 -17.31
CA TYR A 244 8.86 30.69 -17.96
C TYR A 244 8.94 31.99 -17.17
N ASP A 245 9.45 33.04 -17.79
CA ASP A 245 9.68 34.34 -17.15
C ASP A 245 8.49 35.32 -17.21
N GLY A 246 7.32 34.83 -17.64
CA GLY A 246 6.16 35.65 -17.97
C GLY A 246 6.07 36.04 -19.44
N SER A 247 7.08 35.70 -20.25
CA SER A 247 7.11 35.98 -21.68
C SER A 247 7.69 34.85 -22.54
N LEU A 248 8.76 34.20 -22.09
CA LEU A 248 9.52 33.22 -22.86
C LEU A 248 9.80 31.96 -22.06
N TRP A 249 9.70 30.81 -22.73
CA TRP A 249 10.17 29.53 -22.23
C TRP A 249 11.65 29.32 -22.52
N THR A 250 12.42 28.92 -21.50
CA THR A 250 13.84 28.56 -21.61
C THR A 250 14.08 27.15 -21.09
N ASP A 251 14.74 26.31 -21.88
CA ASP A 251 15.23 24.99 -21.43
C ASP A 251 16.46 25.18 -20.52
N ILE A 252 16.32 24.76 -19.27
CA ILE A 252 17.35 24.81 -18.22
C ILE A 252 17.75 23.40 -17.76
N SER A 253 17.47 22.37 -18.57
CA SER A 253 17.69 20.98 -18.19
C SER A 253 19.16 20.70 -17.83
N PRO A 254 19.45 20.00 -16.72
CA PRO A 254 20.81 19.51 -16.44
C PRO A 254 21.38 18.67 -17.59
N LYS A 255 20.53 17.85 -18.21
CA LYS A 255 20.77 17.14 -19.46
C LYS A 255 19.54 17.31 -20.35
N ARG A 256 19.73 17.79 -21.58
CA ARG A 256 18.64 17.99 -22.54
C ARG A 256 18.03 16.66 -22.99
N GLU A 257 16.76 16.71 -23.39
CA GLU A 257 16.00 15.58 -23.94
C GLU A 257 15.98 14.39 -22.97
N GLN A 258 15.81 14.69 -21.68
CA GLN A 258 15.70 13.70 -20.62
C GLN A 258 14.48 14.02 -19.74
N PRO A 259 13.79 13.00 -19.22
CA PRO A 259 12.66 13.22 -18.33
C PRO A 259 13.11 13.63 -16.92
N TYR A 260 12.37 14.55 -16.31
CA TYR A 260 12.57 15.00 -14.93
C TYR A 260 11.23 15.00 -14.19
N CYS A 261 11.25 14.71 -12.88
CA CYS A 261 10.04 14.62 -12.07
C CYS A 261 10.04 15.63 -10.91
N ALA A 262 10.60 15.26 -9.75
CA ALA A 262 10.60 16.14 -8.59
C ALA A 262 11.33 17.46 -8.89
N ILE A 263 10.74 18.54 -8.40
CA ILE A 263 11.30 19.88 -8.44
C ILE A 263 11.05 20.58 -7.11
N ALA A 264 12.04 21.32 -6.62
CA ALA A 264 11.91 22.22 -5.50
C ALA A 264 12.64 23.53 -5.81
N VAL A 265 12.00 24.66 -5.51
CA VAL A 265 12.61 25.99 -5.57
C VAL A 265 12.68 26.51 -4.14
N ASP A 266 13.84 27.00 -3.73
CA ASP A 266 14.00 27.52 -2.37
C ASP A 266 13.15 28.79 -2.19
N PRO A 267 12.20 28.82 -1.23
CA PRO A 267 11.31 29.96 -1.05
C PRO A 267 12.05 31.23 -0.62
N THR A 268 13.26 31.10 -0.08
CA THR A 268 14.10 32.21 0.37
C THR A 268 15.14 32.65 -0.66
N ASN A 269 15.43 31.81 -1.65
CA ASN A 269 16.45 32.08 -2.67
C ASN A 269 16.12 31.36 -3.98
N ARG A 270 15.44 32.06 -4.90
CA ARG A 270 15.11 31.51 -6.21
C ARG A 270 16.30 30.91 -6.99
N LYS A 271 17.52 31.40 -6.79
CA LYS A 271 18.66 30.84 -7.53
C LYS A 271 18.91 29.37 -7.20
N ARG A 272 18.43 28.91 -6.04
CA ARG A 272 18.56 27.55 -5.56
C ARG A 272 17.37 26.69 -6.04
N ILE A 273 17.66 25.75 -6.93
CA ILE A 273 16.67 24.85 -7.54
C ILE A 273 17.19 23.42 -7.42
N VAL A 274 16.34 22.50 -7.01
CA VAL A 274 16.60 21.06 -7.06
C VAL A 274 15.66 20.43 -8.09
N VAL A 275 16.20 19.57 -8.96
CA VAL A 275 15.43 18.71 -9.85
C VAL A 275 15.95 17.28 -9.79
N VAL A 276 15.07 16.29 -9.93
CA VAL A 276 15.47 14.88 -9.96
C VAL A 276 15.13 14.28 -11.32
N GLN A 277 16.12 13.62 -11.93
CA GLN A 277 15.92 12.94 -13.20
C GLN A 277 14.99 11.75 -13.02
N LEU A 278 14.02 11.57 -13.91
CA LEU A 278 13.04 10.50 -13.82
C LEU A 278 13.54 9.26 -14.56
N HIS A 279 14.03 8.25 -13.82
CA HIS A 279 14.16 6.89 -14.35
C HIS A 279 13.50 5.89 -13.41
N HIS A 280 13.05 4.76 -13.92
CA HIS A 280 12.47 3.70 -13.10
C HIS A 280 13.56 2.78 -12.51
N GLN A 281 14.51 3.37 -11.77
CA GLN A 281 15.65 2.67 -11.16
C GLN A 281 16.13 3.37 -9.89
N TRP A 282 17.04 2.74 -9.17
CA TRP A 282 17.72 3.32 -8.00
C TRP A 282 18.81 4.33 -8.39
N ASN A 283 19.13 5.26 -7.48
CA ASN A 283 20.19 6.26 -7.61
C ASN A 283 20.02 7.23 -8.79
N ASN A 284 18.78 7.63 -9.06
CA ASN A 284 18.48 8.70 -9.99
C ASN A 284 19.20 10.00 -9.62
N PRO A 285 19.84 10.68 -10.59
CA PRO A 285 20.55 11.92 -10.32
C PRO A 285 19.66 13.02 -9.72
N ILE A 286 20.06 13.51 -8.56
CA ILE A 286 19.53 14.71 -7.93
C ILE A 286 20.44 15.88 -8.31
N TYR A 287 19.91 16.84 -9.05
CA TYR A 287 20.66 18.01 -9.52
C TYR A 287 20.31 19.25 -8.69
N LEU A 288 21.33 19.94 -8.20
CA LEU A 288 21.24 21.25 -7.53
C LEU A 288 21.80 22.34 -8.45
N SER A 289 21.04 23.39 -8.67
CA SER A 289 21.52 24.66 -9.21
C SER A 289 21.50 25.73 -8.12
N VAL A 290 22.46 26.65 -8.17
CA VAL A 290 22.55 27.85 -7.31
C VAL A 290 22.62 29.15 -8.11
N ASP A 291 22.32 29.07 -9.42
CA ASP A 291 22.39 30.15 -10.39
C ASP A 291 21.19 30.16 -11.34
N SER A 292 20.03 29.73 -10.84
CA SER A 292 18.75 29.73 -11.58
C SER A 292 18.73 28.80 -12.80
N GLY A 293 19.36 27.63 -12.68
CA GLY A 293 19.37 26.58 -13.71
C GLY A 293 20.39 26.78 -14.83
N VAL A 294 21.34 27.72 -14.67
CA VAL A 294 22.42 27.92 -15.65
C VAL A 294 23.46 26.79 -15.54
N THR A 295 23.81 26.40 -14.31
CA THR A 295 24.68 25.25 -14.03
C THR A 295 24.07 24.32 -12.97
N TRP A 296 24.49 23.05 -13.01
CA TRP A 296 23.95 21.99 -12.17
C TRP A 296 25.06 21.12 -11.58
N LYS A 297 24.91 20.77 -10.30
CA LYS A 297 25.75 19.82 -9.56
C LYS A 297 24.95 18.57 -9.27
N ASN A 298 25.48 17.39 -9.61
CA ASN A 298 24.90 16.11 -9.24
C ASN A 298 25.23 15.80 -7.77
N LEU A 299 24.23 15.74 -6.90
CA LEU A 299 24.41 15.54 -5.47
C LEU A 299 24.70 14.08 -5.10
N ASN A 300 24.32 13.12 -5.93
CA ASN A 300 24.53 11.69 -5.65
C ASN A 300 26.03 11.36 -5.47
N GLU A 301 26.92 12.08 -6.17
CA GLU A 301 28.37 11.88 -6.15
C GLU A 301 29.02 12.24 -4.79
N ILE A 302 28.33 13.02 -3.97
CA ILE A 302 28.81 13.51 -2.67
C ILE A 302 27.87 13.17 -1.52
N SER A 303 26.96 12.22 -1.73
CA SER A 303 25.92 11.88 -0.75
C SER A 303 26.37 10.76 0.20
N ASP A 304 26.00 10.89 1.47
CA ASP A 304 26.08 9.86 2.50
C ASP A 304 24.65 9.43 2.89
N HIS A 305 24.33 8.15 2.81
CA HIS A 305 22.97 7.63 3.04
C HIS A 305 22.87 6.94 4.41
N LYS A 306 21.94 7.41 5.24
CA LYS A 306 21.70 6.90 6.61
C LYS A 306 20.23 6.48 6.77
N ALA A 307 19.92 5.26 6.34
CA ALA A 307 18.62 4.67 6.57
C ALA A 307 18.47 4.24 8.04
N ASP A 308 17.33 4.56 8.66
CA ASP A 308 16.95 4.13 10.02
C ASP A 308 16.31 2.73 10.04
N VAL A 309 15.70 2.32 8.93
CA VAL A 309 15.14 0.98 8.77
C VAL A 309 16.25 -0.02 8.45
N PRO A 310 16.53 -1.03 9.31
CA PRO A 310 17.69 -1.89 9.17
C PRO A 310 17.71 -2.76 7.90
N TRP A 311 16.54 -3.25 7.47
CA TRP A 311 16.44 -4.13 6.32
C TRP A 311 16.58 -3.39 4.98
N TRP A 312 16.58 -2.05 4.96
CA TRP A 312 16.76 -1.26 3.74
C TRP A 312 18.22 -1.33 3.25
N PRO A 313 18.48 -1.79 2.02
CA PRO A 313 19.80 -1.66 1.42
C PRO A 313 20.21 -0.19 1.30
N LYS A 314 21.46 0.15 1.63
CA LYS A 314 21.99 1.54 1.54
C LYS A 314 21.88 2.17 0.14
N GLY A 315 21.78 1.34 -0.89
CA GLY A 315 21.59 1.77 -2.28
C GLY A 315 20.15 2.14 -2.62
N TYR A 316 19.18 1.96 -1.71
CA TYR A 316 17.79 2.36 -1.88
C TYR A 316 17.63 3.86 -1.71
N PHE A 317 18.23 4.62 -2.62
CA PHE A 317 18.34 6.06 -2.55
C PHE A 317 17.98 6.67 -3.89
N SER A 318 17.10 7.66 -3.87
CA SER A 318 16.65 8.40 -5.06
C SER A 318 16.18 7.43 -6.15
N ALA A 319 15.17 6.60 -5.85
CA ALA A 319 14.50 5.85 -6.90
C ALA A 319 13.37 6.66 -7.51
N ALA A 320 12.11 6.33 -7.28
CA ALA A 320 10.98 7.00 -7.90
C ALA A 320 10.69 8.36 -7.25
N THR A 321 11.65 9.27 -7.25
CA THR A 321 11.53 10.56 -6.57
C THR A 321 10.44 11.43 -7.18
N ALA A 322 9.27 11.41 -6.54
CA ALA A 322 8.06 12.05 -7.06
C ALA A 322 8.05 13.55 -6.76
N SER A 323 8.32 13.91 -5.51
CA SER A 323 8.24 15.29 -5.02
C SER A 323 9.43 15.64 -4.13
N ALA A 324 9.77 16.92 -4.09
CA ALA A 324 10.78 17.48 -3.19
C ALA A 324 10.31 18.85 -2.67
N VAL A 325 10.68 19.19 -1.44
CA VAL A 325 10.33 20.46 -0.82
C VAL A 325 11.50 21.02 -0.01
N PHE A 326 11.75 22.32 -0.17
CA PHE A 326 12.60 23.07 0.75
C PHE A 326 11.79 23.44 1.98
N LEU A 327 12.38 23.27 3.17
CA LEU A 327 11.70 23.66 4.41
C LEU A 327 11.75 25.19 4.59
N PRO A 328 10.60 25.90 4.62
CA PRO A 328 10.57 27.38 4.60
C PRO A 328 11.34 28.05 5.74
N HIS A 329 11.44 27.38 6.89
CA HIS A 329 12.07 27.90 8.11
C HIS A 329 13.46 27.28 8.40
N ARG A 330 14.03 26.53 7.45
CA ARG A 330 15.35 25.88 7.58
C ARG A 330 16.11 25.98 6.25
N PRO A 331 16.80 27.09 5.99
CA PRO A 331 17.56 27.29 4.75
C PRO A 331 18.55 26.13 4.52
N GLY A 332 18.56 25.58 3.30
CA GLY A 332 19.43 24.46 2.93
C GLY A 332 18.86 23.07 3.23
N ALA A 333 17.79 22.97 4.03
CA ALA A 333 17.12 21.70 4.29
C ALA A 333 16.15 21.34 3.16
N LEU A 334 16.22 20.09 2.68
CA LEU A 334 15.37 19.56 1.62
C LEU A 334 14.92 18.15 1.97
N TRP A 335 13.63 17.91 1.80
CA TRP A 335 13.01 16.59 1.94
C TRP A 335 12.45 16.16 0.59
N TYR A 336 12.57 14.87 0.26
CA TYR A 336 12.02 14.32 -0.98
C TYR A 336 11.42 12.93 -0.76
N THR A 337 10.46 12.56 -1.60
CA THR A 337 9.75 11.28 -1.54
C THR A 337 10.44 10.20 -2.36
N ASP A 338 10.29 8.93 -2.00
CA ASP A 338 10.90 7.79 -2.69
C ASP A 338 9.95 6.57 -2.64
N TRP A 339 10.33 5.46 -3.29
CA TRP A 339 9.56 4.21 -3.31
C TRP A 339 9.33 3.56 -1.95
N TYR A 340 10.09 3.97 -0.93
CA TYR A 340 10.07 3.32 0.37
C TYR A 340 9.75 4.31 1.49
N GLY A 341 9.67 5.61 1.21
CA GLY A 341 9.48 6.63 2.24
C GLY A 341 9.97 8.01 1.84
N VAL A 342 10.60 8.69 2.79
CA VAL A 342 11.09 10.06 2.66
C VAL A 342 12.56 10.13 3.05
N TRP A 343 13.34 10.79 2.21
CA TRP A 343 14.72 11.16 2.48
C TRP A 343 14.81 12.63 2.86
N MET A 344 15.67 12.93 3.81
CA MET A 344 15.80 14.24 4.43
C MET A 344 17.26 14.65 4.50
N THR A 345 17.53 15.93 4.27
CA THR A 345 18.81 16.55 4.60
C THR A 345 18.60 17.94 5.21
N ASP A 346 19.55 18.36 6.04
CA ASP A 346 19.53 19.66 6.70
C ASP A 346 20.39 20.71 5.96
N ASP A 347 21.31 20.27 5.10
CA ASP A 347 22.25 21.15 4.39
C ASP A 347 22.69 20.53 3.05
N LEU A 348 22.09 21.01 1.96
CA LEU A 348 22.42 20.62 0.59
C LEU A 348 23.76 21.18 0.07
N GLU A 349 24.34 22.18 0.74
CA GLU A 349 25.58 22.83 0.28
C GLU A 349 26.83 22.30 1.00
N ALA A 350 26.65 21.36 1.94
CA ALA A 350 27.73 20.65 2.59
C ALA A 350 28.69 20.00 1.57
N GLU A 351 29.97 19.91 1.94
CA GLU A 351 31.00 19.25 1.12
C GLU A 351 30.64 17.78 0.83
N ARG A 352 30.02 17.12 1.82
CA ARG A 352 29.29 15.85 1.68
C ARG A 352 27.88 16.00 2.27
N VAL A 353 26.86 15.66 1.50
CA VAL A 353 25.45 15.81 1.91
C VAL A 353 25.03 14.56 2.65
N SER A 354 24.66 14.70 3.93
CA SER A 354 24.08 13.60 4.70
C SER A 354 22.58 13.53 4.47
N TRP A 355 22.12 12.38 3.98
CA TRP A 355 20.72 12.04 3.84
C TRP A 355 20.31 11.03 4.89
N TYR A 356 19.14 11.22 5.49
CA TYR A 356 18.58 10.33 6.49
C TYR A 356 17.11 10.04 6.23
N THR A 357 16.64 8.88 6.71
CA THR A 357 15.22 8.52 6.74
C THR A 357 14.71 8.53 8.18
N ARG A 358 13.40 8.76 8.34
CA ARG A 358 12.65 8.60 9.59
C ARG A 358 11.33 7.94 9.25
N GLN A 359 11.23 6.63 9.45
CA GLN A 359 10.09 5.83 8.97
C GLN A 359 9.15 5.36 10.07
N SER A 360 9.44 5.65 11.35
CA SER A 360 8.52 5.34 12.45
C SER A 360 7.12 5.88 12.14
N GLY A 361 6.10 5.02 12.29
CA GLY A 361 4.70 5.34 12.04
C GLY A 361 4.28 5.44 10.55
N HIS A 362 5.21 5.34 9.60
CA HIS A 362 4.90 5.21 8.18
C HIS A 362 4.93 3.74 7.78
N GLU A 363 3.79 3.19 7.39
CA GLU A 363 3.68 1.78 6.98
C GLU A 363 2.89 1.69 5.69
N GLU A 364 3.54 1.20 4.62
CA GLU A 364 2.96 1.22 3.28
C GLU A 364 3.10 -0.10 2.51
N MET A 365 3.37 -1.18 3.23
CA MET A 365 3.51 -2.50 2.63
C MET A 365 2.17 -3.05 2.12
N CYS A 366 2.20 -3.78 1.00
CA CYS A 366 1.08 -4.54 0.48
C CYS A 366 1.15 -6.01 0.92
N ALA A 367 0.22 -6.43 1.77
CA ALA A 367 0.16 -7.79 2.30
C ALA A 367 -0.40 -8.79 1.28
N PHE A 368 0.22 -9.97 1.19
CA PHE A 368 -0.34 -11.12 0.49
C PHE A 368 -0.93 -12.15 1.45
N THR A 369 -0.18 -12.47 2.51
CA THR A 369 -0.57 -13.42 3.55
C THR A 369 0.35 -13.25 4.77
N MET A 370 0.13 -14.01 5.82
CA MET A 370 1.03 -14.12 6.96
C MET A 370 0.89 -15.50 7.60
N THR A 371 1.73 -15.82 8.56
CA THR A 371 1.52 -17.00 9.41
C THR A 371 1.91 -16.71 10.86
N CYS A 372 1.17 -17.33 11.77
CA CYS A 372 1.38 -17.29 13.21
C CYS A 372 1.50 -18.74 13.70
N SER A 373 2.71 -19.20 13.98
CA SER A 373 2.96 -20.54 14.50
C SER A 373 2.72 -20.59 16.02
N PRO A 374 2.44 -21.78 16.61
CA PRO A 374 2.21 -21.91 18.05
C PRO A 374 3.45 -21.70 18.93
N ALA A 375 4.63 -21.50 18.34
CA ALA A 375 5.88 -21.21 19.03
C ALA A 375 6.86 -20.52 18.08
N GLY A 376 7.80 -19.74 18.62
CA GLY A 376 8.83 -19.05 17.83
C GLY A 376 8.51 -17.57 17.65
N ALA A 377 8.80 -17.03 16.46
CA ALA A 377 8.41 -15.66 16.14
C ALA A 377 6.88 -15.50 16.18
N PRO A 378 6.32 -14.46 16.84
CA PRO A 378 4.87 -14.25 16.87
C PRO A 378 4.23 -14.14 15.49
N LEU A 379 4.96 -13.56 14.53
CA LEU A 379 4.44 -13.30 13.19
C LEU A 379 5.54 -13.41 12.13
N ILE A 380 5.19 -14.03 11.00
CA ILE A 380 5.95 -13.92 9.75
C ILE A 380 5.03 -13.38 8.67
N THR A 381 5.40 -12.24 8.09
CA THR A 381 4.63 -11.54 7.05
C THR A 381 5.11 -11.91 5.66
N ALA A 382 4.19 -11.97 4.70
CA ALA A 382 4.47 -12.28 3.29
C ALA A 382 3.96 -11.14 2.41
N ILE A 383 4.88 -10.43 1.76
CA ILE A 383 4.65 -9.06 1.28
C ILE A 383 4.98 -8.97 -0.21
N ALA A 384 4.21 -8.15 -0.95
CA ALA A 384 4.56 -7.74 -2.31
C ALA A 384 5.84 -6.87 -2.31
N ASP A 385 6.63 -6.96 -3.37
CA ASP A 385 7.89 -6.22 -3.62
C ASP A 385 9.04 -6.43 -2.62
N ASN A 386 8.73 -6.88 -1.41
CA ASN A 386 9.64 -7.00 -0.30
C ASN A 386 9.81 -8.42 0.23
N GLY A 387 9.17 -9.41 -0.40
CA GLY A 387 9.24 -10.82 -0.03
C GLY A 387 8.52 -11.12 1.29
N GLY A 388 9.00 -10.59 2.41
CA GLY A 388 8.43 -10.80 3.74
C GLY A 388 9.40 -10.48 4.87
N MET A 389 8.92 -10.52 6.11
CA MET A 389 9.75 -10.37 7.31
C MET A 389 9.35 -11.33 8.41
N ARG A 390 10.33 -11.69 9.24
CA ARG A 390 10.13 -12.38 10.50
C ARG A 390 10.16 -11.35 11.64
N HIS A 391 9.12 -11.34 12.48
CA HIS A 391 8.96 -10.38 13.57
C HIS A 391 9.27 -11.04 14.90
N GLU A 392 10.29 -10.58 15.61
CA GLU A 392 10.64 -11.08 16.96
C GLU A 392 9.90 -10.33 18.07
N ASN A 393 9.67 -9.03 17.86
CA ASN A 393 8.91 -8.14 18.70
C ASN A 393 8.17 -7.12 17.80
N PHE A 394 7.39 -6.22 18.42
CA PHE A 394 6.62 -5.20 17.70
C PHE A 394 7.02 -3.77 18.09
N ASP A 395 8.18 -3.60 18.74
CA ASP A 395 8.73 -2.31 19.17
C ASP A 395 9.85 -1.82 18.24
N GLU A 396 10.41 -2.73 17.43
CA GLU A 396 11.53 -2.47 16.53
C GLU A 396 11.22 -2.95 15.10
N PHE A 397 11.87 -2.32 14.13
CA PHE A 397 11.82 -2.80 12.75
C PHE A 397 12.56 -4.14 12.61
N PRO A 398 12.09 -5.04 11.72
CA PRO A 398 12.85 -6.23 11.34
C PRO A 398 14.26 -5.89 10.85
N ILE A 399 15.23 -6.75 11.18
CA ILE A 399 16.64 -6.52 10.79
C ILE A 399 16.86 -6.84 9.31
N GLU A 400 16.15 -7.84 8.79
CA GLU A 400 16.31 -8.35 7.42
C GLU A 400 14.98 -8.83 6.81
N LYS A 401 14.95 -8.87 5.48
CA LYS A 401 13.88 -9.57 4.74
C LYS A 401 14.07 -11.08 4.88
N LEU A 402 13.03 -11.87 4.57
CA LEU A 402 13.19 -13.33 4.47
C LEU A 402 14.29 -13.68 3.46
N GLY A 403 15.23 -14.54 3.89
CA GLY A 403 16.45 -14.89 3.15
C GLY A 403 16.24 -15.79 1.92
N ASP A 404 17.28 -16.51 1.49
CA ASP A 404 17.29 -17.23 0.22
C ASP A 404 16.33 -18.44 0.13
N PRO A 405 15.52 -18.58 -0.93
CA PRO A 405 15.57 -17.77 -2.15
C PRO A 405 14.95 -16.40 -1.93
N LEU A 406 15.66 -15.35 -2.34
CA LEU A 406 15.06 -14.03 -2.44
C LEU A 406 13.90 -14.09 -3.42
N MET A 407 12.78 -13.49 -3.03
CA MET A 407 11.57 -13.36 -3.83
C MET A 407 11.14 -11.90 -3.79
N GLN A 408 10.64 -11.39 -4.92
CA GLN A 408 9.97 -10.10 -4.93
C GLN A 408 8.70 -10.19 -4.08
N GLU A 409 7.93 -11.27 -4.25
CA GLU A 409 6.68 -11.45 -3.52
C GLU A 409 6.64 -12.83 -2.87
N THR A 410 6.18 -12.93 -1.62
CA THR A 410 5.76 -14.21 -1.03
C THR A 410 4.23 -14.25 -1.06
N THR A 411 3.66 -15.23 -1.74
CA THR A 411 2.21 -15.34 -1.97
C THR A 411 1.55 -16.43 -1.12
N GLY A 412 2.32 -17.39 -0.61
CA GLY A 412 1.87 -18.43 0.32
C GLY A 412 2.94 -18.78 1.34
N ILE A 413 2.53 -19.02 2.59
CA ILE A 413 3.42 -19.44 3.68
C ILE A 413 2.62 -20.30 4.68
N ASP A 414 3.19 -21.41 5.11
CA ASP A 414 2.57 -22.34 6.07
C ASP A 414 3.66 -23.10 6.85
N PHE A 415 3.28 -23.77 7.93
CA PHE A 415 4.20 -24.49 8.83
C PHE A 415 3.67 -25.87 9.23
N VAL A 416 4.57 -26.72 9.73
CA VAL A 416 4.24 -28.02 10.31
C VAL A 416 3.72 -27.81 11.73
N GLU A 417 2.44 -28.09 12.00
CA GLU A 417 1.80 -27.80 13.30
C GLU A 417 2.52 -28.43 14.50
N SER A 418 2.98 -29.69 14.40
CA SER A 418 3.70 -30.36 15.49
C SER A 418 5.17 -29.96 15.62
N ASN A 419 5.72 -29.29 14.61
CA ASN A 419 7.10 -28.82 14.60
C ASN A 419 7.19 -27.47 13.87
N PRO A 420 6.79 -26.38 14.52
CA PRO A 420 6.65 -25.07 13.87
C PRO A 420 7.98 -24.48 13.39
N ASP A 421 9.12 -25.08 13.76
CA ASP A 421 10.42 -24.69 13.21
C ASP A 421 10.49 -24.95 11.70
N ILE A 422 9.69 -25.90 11.20
CA ILE A 422 9.58 -26.19 9.77
C ILE A 422 8.52 -25.30 9.13
N ILE A 423 8.97 -24.35 8.32
CA ILE A 423 8.13 -23.40 7.60
C ILE A 423 8.41 -23.52 6.10
N VAL A 424 7.37 -23.45 5.29
CA VAL A 424 7.47 -23.49 3.82
C VAL A 424 6.80 -22.25 3.26
N ARG A 425 7.45 -21.61 2.27
CA ARG A 425 6.88 -20.49 1.55
C ARG A 425 7.05 -20.61 0.04
N VAL A 426 6.14 -19.99 -0.68
CA VAL A 426 6.07 -19.91 -2.13
C VAL A 426 5.77 -18.47 -2.55
N GLY A 427 6.17 -18.11 -3.76
CA GLY A 427 6.15 -16.74 -4.21
C GLY A 427 6.72 -16.58 -5.61
N SER A 428 7.11 -15.37 -5.96
CA SER A 428 7.52 -15.07 -7.34
C SER A 428 8.43 -13.87 -7.47
N TRP A 429 8.89 -13.70 -8.71
CA TRP A 429 9.36 -12.44 -9.29
C TRP A 429 8.44 -12.03 -10.43
N GLU A 430 8.46 -10.74 -10.75
CA GLU A 430 7.74 -10.15 -11.87
C GLU A 430 6.23 -10.42 -11.80
N TRP A 431 5.63 -10.15 -10.63
CA TRP A 431 4.19 -10.21 -10.42
C TRP A 431 3.56 -11.55 -10.79
N GLY A 432 4.18 -12.64 -10.32
CA GLY A 432 3.68 -14.00 -10.49
C GLY A 432 4.28 -14.78 -11.66
N ASN A 433 5.05 -14.15 -12.55
CA ASN A 433 5.54 -14.83 -13.76
C ASN A 433 6.63 -15.88 -13.45
N HIS A 434 7.50 -15.61 -12.49
CA HIS A 434 8.64 -16.49 -12.19
C HIS A 434 8.51 -17.07 -10.78
N GLY A 435 7.88 -18.24 -10.63
CA GLY A 435 7.67 -18.87 -9.34
C GLY A 435 8.97 -19.25 -8.61
N SER A 436 8.94 -19.19 -7.29
CA SER A 436 10.05 -19.55 -6.42
C SER A 436 9.53 -20.03 -5.07
N GLY A 437 10.35 -20.72 -4.30
CA GLY A 437 9.92 -21.24 -3.01
C GLY A 437 11.01 -21.98 -2.27
N GLY A 438 10.77 -22.16 -0.98
CA GLY A 438 11.74 -22.79 -0.12
C GLY A 438 11.18 -23.07 1.25
N TRP A 439 12.05 -23.57 2.11
CA TRP A 439 11.71 -23.96 3.47
C TRP A 439 12.77 -23.54 4.47
N SER A 440 12.36 -23.40 5.72
CA SER A 440 13.19 -23.21 6.89
C SER A 440 12.93 -24.38 7.85
N ASN A 441 13.93 -24.69 8.69
CA ASN A 441 13.81 -25.64 9.80
C ASN A 441 14.25 -25.00 11.14
N ASP A 442 14.18 -23.67 11.22
CA ASP A 442 14.58 -22.85 12.35
C ASP A 442 13.70 -21.60 12.50
N GLN A 443 12.38 -21.73 12.29
CA GLN A 443 11.40 -20.64 12.45
C GLN A 443 11.58 -19.47 11.50
N GLY A 444 12.01 -19.75 10.26
CA GLY A 444 12.17 -18.73 9.23
C GLY A 444 13.40 -17.84 9.40
N VAL A 445 14.38 -18.25 10.22
CA VAL A 445 15.66 -17.55 10.35
C VAL A 445 16.54 -17.83 9.14
N ASN A 446 16.78 -19.10 8.82
CA ASN A 446 17.51 -19.51 7.61
C ASN A 446 16.59 -20.25 6.64
N TRP A 447 16.77 -19.96 5.36
CA TRP A 447 15.94 -20.51 4.28
C TRP A 447 16.77 -21.35 3.30
N ARG A 448 16.11 -22.32 2.68
CA ARG A 448 16.66 -23.19 1.64
C ARG A 448 15.71 -23.23 0.47
N GLU A 449 16.21 -22.92 -0.72
CA GLU A 449 15.44 -23.04 -1.96
C GLU A 449 15.06 -24.51 -2.22
N PHE A 450 13.87 -24.73 -2.78
CA PHE A 450 13.54 -26.03 -3.35
C PHE A 450 14.54 -26.40 -4.44
N LYS A 451 14.98 -27.67 -4.44
CA LYS A 451 15.94 -28.13 -5.44
C LYS A 451 15.32 -28.19 -6.84
N ASN A 452 14.06 -28.61 -6.92
CA ASN A 452 13.29 -28.72 -8.14
C ASN A 452 11.93 -28.05 -7.94
N TYR A 453 11.22 -27.83 -9.04
CA TYR A 453 9.93 -27.14 -9.05
C TYR A 453 8.93 -27.88 -9.94
N PRO A 454 7.63 -27.78 -9.67
CA PRO A 454 6.62 -27.95 -10.69
C PRO A 454 6.89 -26.96 -11.84
N THR A 455 6.77 -27.43 -13.09
CA THR A 455 6.99 -26.60 -14.27
C THR A 455 5.76 -26.55 -15.15
N GLY A 456 5.46 -25.35 -15.65
CA GLY A 456 4.37 -25.11 -16.59
C GLY A 456 4.72 -25.60 -17.99
N SER A 457 3.72 -25.62 -18.87
CA SER A 457 3.92 -25.90 -20.30
C SER A 457 4.81 -24.88 -21.00
N ASP A 458 4.93 -23.68 -20.42
CA ASP A 458 5.83 -22.59 -20.83
C ASP A 458 7.27 -22.75 -20.30
N GLY A 459 7.52 -23.75 -19.46
CA GLY A 459 8.82 -24.00 -18.83
C GLY A 459 9.10 -23.16 -17.58
N LEU A 460 8.16 -22.31 -17.14
CA LEU A 460 8.33 -21.48 -15.96
C LEU A 460 8.10 -22.30 -14.68
N LYS A 461 8.81 -21.93 -13.61
CA LYS A 461 8.61 -22.50 -12.26
C LYS A 461 7.22 -22.10 -11.76
N MET A 462 6.44 -23.05 -11.27
CA MET A 462 5.05 -22.84 -10.84
C MET A 462 4.89 -22.85 -9.31
N ALA A 463 5.83 -22.28 -8.56
CA ALA A 463 5.67 -22.08 -7.11
C ALA A 463 5.18 -20.66 -6.78
N ASN A 464 4.22 -20.12 -7.53
CA ASN A 464 3.79 -18.71 -7.50
C ASN A 464 2.42 -18.46 -6.84
N GLY A 465 1.77 -19.49 -6.28
CA GLY A 465 0.42 -19.40 -5.71
C GLY A 465 0.36 -19.58 -4.18
N LYS A 466 -0.35 -20.60 -3.70
CA LYS A 466 -0.49 -20.90 -2.26
C LYS A 466 0.20 -22.22 -1.90
N VAL A 467 0.53 -22.38 -0.63
CA VAL A 467 1.12 -23.62 -0.10
C VAL A 467 0.41 -24.03 1.17
N ALA A 468 0.27 -25.34 1.38
CA ALA A 468 -0.10 -25.94 2.65
C ALA A 468 0.87 -27.07 3.00
N VAL A 469 1.16 -27.23 4.29
CA VAL A 469 2.11 -28.23 4.80
C VAL A 469 1.42 -29.12 5.83
N SER A 470 1.64 -30.43 5.77
CA SER A 470 0.98 -31.37 6.69
C SER A 470 1.27 -31.06 8.16
N ALA A 471 0.28 -31.31 9.03
CA ALA A 471 0.39 -31.02 10.48
C ALA A 471 1.59 -31.67 11.15
N ILE A 472 1.90 -32.90 10.73
CA ILE A 472 2.97 -33.72 11.28
C ILE A 472 3.80 -34.28 10.12
N ALA A 473 5.02 -34.70 10.42
CA ALA A 473 5.82 -35.47 9.48
C ALA A 473 5.12 -36.79 9.13
N HIS A 474 5.18 -37.20 7.87
CA HIS A 474 4.59 -38.46 7.45
C HIS A 474 5.33 -39.64 8.11
N PRO A 475 4.64 -40.64 8.68
CA PRO A 475 5.27 -41.69 9.50
C PRO A 475 6.34 -42.53 8.79
N VAL A 476 6.35 -42.54 7.45
CA VAL A 476 7.29 -43.34 6.65
C VAL A 476 8.46 -42.51 6.13
N THR A 477 8.20 -41.27 5.68
CA THR A 477 9.25 -40.43 5.08
C THR A 477 9.95 -39.58 6.14
N GLU A 478 9.36 -39.43 7.32
CA GLU A 478 9.80 -38.52 8.40
C GLU A 478 9.89 -37.06 7.94
N LEU A 479 9.23 -36.73 6.83
CA LEU A 479 9.15 -35.40 6.23
C LEU A 479 7.68 -35.01 6.07
N PRO A 480 7.35 -33.71 6.11
CA PRO A 480 5.99 -33.27 5.85
C PRO A 480 5.64 -33.43 4.36
N ASN A 481 4.34 -33.57 4.09
CA ASN A 481 3.81 -33.39 2.75
C ASN A 481 3.63 -31.89 2.49
N ILE A 482 4.14 -31.41 1.36
CA ILE A 482 4.02 -30.03 0.89
C ILE A 482 3.11 -30.04 -0.32
N VAL A 483 1.98 -29.34 -0.24
CA VAL A 483 1.07 -29.12 -1.36
C VAL A 483 1.17 -27.68 -1.81
N VAL A 484 1.60 -27.46 -3.06
CA VAL A 484 1.61 -26.15 -3.69
C VAL A 484 0.48 -26.07 -4.70
N LEU A 485 -0.33 -25.02 -4.61
CA LEU A 485 -1.36 -24.68 -5.59
C LEU A 485 -0.90 -23.46 -6.40
N PRO A 486 -0.38 -23.66 -7.62
CA PRO A 486 0.07 -22.58 -8.49
C PRO A 486 -1.08 -21.76 -9.06
N ILE A 487 -0.76 -20.56 -9.56
CA ILE A 487 -1.70 -19.75 -10.34
C ILE A 487 -2.07 -20.53 -11.63
N GLY A 488 -3.36 -20.64 -11.93
CA GLY A 488 -3.86 -21.26 -13.17
C GLY A 488 -3.68 -22.78 -13.27
N SER A 489 -3.30 -23.48 -12.20
CA SER A 489 -2.96 -24.92 -12.24
C SER A 489 -3.73 -25.76 -11.23
N ALA A 490 -3.63 -27.09 -11.35
CA ALA A 490 -3.93 -28.01 -10.25
C ALA A 490 -2.80 -27.97 -9.19
N PRO A 491 -3.06 -28.42 -7.95
CA PRO A 491 -2.02 -28.63 -6.96
C PRO A 491 -0.94 -29.62 -7.37
N TRP A 492 0.25 -29.45 -6.78
CA TRP A 492 1.38 -30.37 -6.86
C TRP A 492 1.81 -30.73 -5.45
N VAL A 493 2.26 -31.98 -5.27
CA VAL A 493 2.69 -32.50 -3.98
C VAL A 493 4.16 -32.90 -4.01
N SER A 494 4.86 -32.62 -2.92
CA SER A 494 6.18 -33.13 -2.60
C SER A 494 6.17 -33.75 -1.20
N ALA A 495 6.77 -34.94 -1.07
CA ALA A 495 6.97 -35.63 0.22
C ALA A 495 8.45 -35.67 0.63
N ASP A 496 9.29 -34.88 -0.05
CA ASP A 496 10.75 -34.90 0.05
C ASP A 496 11.36 -33.49 0.04
N MET A 497 10.62 -32.52 0.61
CA MET A 497 11.06 -31.12 0.78
C MET A 497 11.43 -30.42 -0.55
N GLY A 498 10.66 -30.66 -1.61
CA GLY A 498 10.83 -30.03 -2.92
C GLY A 498 11.93 -30.65 -3.78
N LEU A 499 12.38 -31.88 -3.49
CA LEU A 499 13.28 -32.62 -4.37
C LEU A 499 12.53 -33.20 -5.58
N THR A 500 11.31 -33.70 -5.38
CA THR A 500 10.43 -34.18 -6.44
C THR A 500 9.03 -33.63 -6.28
N TRP A 501 8.33 -33.47 -7.40
CA TRP A 501 6.96 -32.94 -7.45
C TRP A 501 6.09 -33.83 -8.31
N THR A 502 4.91 -34.17 -7.79
CA THR A 502 3.90 -34.97 -8.49
C THR A 502 2.65 -34.13 -8.68
N LYS A 503 2.14 -34.06 -9.92
CA LYS A 503 0.86 -33.40 -10.20
C LYS A 503 -0.25 -34.22 -9.55
N THR A 504 -1.14 -33.55 -8.82
CA THR A 504 -2.26 -34.20 -8.17
C THR A 504 -3.33 -34.69 -9.16
N GLN A 505 -4.24 -35.56 -8.71
CA GLN A 505 -5.39 -36.06 -9.48
C GLN A 505 -6.71 -35.71 -8.80
N GLY A 506 -7.76 -35.43 -9.59
CA GLY A 506 -9.13 -35.19 -9.09
C GLY A 506 -9.40 -33.81 -8.49
N ALA A 507 -8.37 -32.97 -8.38
CA ALA A 507 -8.49 -31.61 -7.88
C ALA A 507 -8.95 -30.64 -8.99
N PRO A 508 -9.78 -29.63 -8.69
CA PRO A 508 -10.07 -28.53 -9.62
C PRO A 508 -8.80 -27.75 -10.01
N GLU A 509 -8.78 -27.25 -11.24
CA GLU A 509 -7.71 -26.41 -11.79
C GLU A 509 -8.11 -24.93 -11.79
N GLY A 510 -7.12 -24.04 -11.66
CA GLY A 510 -7.34 -22.61 -11.89
C GLY A 510 -8.13 -21.88 -10.81
N ILE A 511 -8.20 -22.42 -9.59
CA ILE A 511 -8.87 -21.77 -8.44
C ILE A 511 -8.22 -20.41 -8.15
N ILE A 512 -6.89 -20.33 -8.24
CA ILE A 512 -6.17 -19.06 -8.23
C ILE A 512 -6.04 -18.60 -9.69
N ALA A 513 -6.90 -17.67 -10.10
CA ALA A 513 -7.00 -17.27 -11.51
C ALA A 513 -5.91 -16.27 -11.95
N LYS A 514 -5.37 -15.48 -11.02
CA LYS A 514 -4.41 -14.39 -11.29
C LYS A 514 -3.51 -14.14 -10.09
N PHE A 515 -2.43 -13.41 -10.32
CA PHE A 515 -1.44 -13.05 -9.29
C PHE A 515 -2.04 -12.24 -8.13
N TRP A 516 -2.74 -11.14 -8.43
CA TRP A 516 -3.44 -10.33 -7.43
C TRP A 516 -4.74 -11.02 -6.98
N SER A 517 -4.59 -12.11 -6.24
CA SER A 517 -5.66 -12.92 -5.66
C SER A 517 -5.34 -13.28 -4.22
N TRP A 518 -6.23 -12.87 -3.32
CA TRP A 518 -6.07 -13.04 -1.86
C TRP A 518 -6.94 -14.16 -1.28
N ASN A 519 -7.60 -14.95 -2.13
CA ASN A 519 -8.27 -16.15 -1.68
C ASN A 519 -7.27 -17.14 -1.07
N ILE A 520 -7.72 -17.90 -0.07
CA ILE A 520 -6.95 -18.97 0.58
C ILE A 520 -7.73 -20.28 0.35
N PRO A 521 -7.62 -20.88 -0.85
CA PRO A 521 -8.39 -22.06 -1.24
C PRO A 521 -7.89 -23.36 -0.65
N LEU A 522 -6.67 -23.41 -0.10
CA LEU A 522 -5.95 -24.63 0.26
C LEU A 522 -5.57 -24.61 1.74
N ALA A 523 -5.82 -25.69 2.45
CA ALA A 523 -5.38 -25.88 3.84
C ALA A 523 -5.04 -27.35 4.12
N SER A 524 -4.04 -27.60 4.96
CA SER A 524 -3.80 -28.91 5.58
C SER A 524 -4.68 -29.09 6.81
N ASP A 525 -5.06 -30.32 7.15
CA ASP A 525 -5.53 -30.62 8.50
C ASP A 525 -4.43 -30.31 9.51
N ARG A 526 -4.77 -29.80 10.71
CA ARG A 526 -3.80 -29.43 11.75
C ARG A 526 -3.52 -30.56 12.75
N VAL A 527 -3.96 -31.79 12.45
CA VAL A 527 -3.69 -32.99 13.26
C VAL A 527 -3.14 -34.13 12.42
N ASP A 528 -3.68 -34.35 11.21
CA ASP A 528 -3.34 -35.51 10.37
C ASP A 528 -2.28 -35.19 9.30
N ALA A 529 -1.35 -36.13 9.05
CA ALA A 529 -0.27 -35.95 8.06
C ALA A 529 -0.75 -36.03 6.59
N ASN A 530 -1.90 -36.68 6.37
CA ASN A 530 -2.37 -37.04 5.04
C ASN A 530 -3.59 -36.25 4.57
N VAL A 531 -4.21 -35.47 5.46
CA VAL A 531 -5.48 -34.82 5.14
C VAL A 531 -5.26 -33.37 4.71
N PHE A 532 -5.77 -33.04 3.52
CA PHE A 532 -5.77 -31.70 2.96
C PHE A 532 -7.17 -31.36 2.43
N TYR A 533 -7.50 -30.07 2.46
CA TYR A 533 -8.80 -29.54 2.05
C TYR A 533 -8.63 -28.44 1.03
N MET A 534 -9.59 -28.36 0.12
CA MET A 534 -9.62 -27.33 -0.90
C MET A 534 -11.04 -26.90 -1.23
N TYR A 535 -11.22 -25.61 -1.51
CA TYR A 535 -12.48 -25.06 -2.01
C TYR A 535 -12.21 -24.32 -3.31
N GLY A 536 -13.08 -24.52 -4.28
CA GLY A 536 -12.99 -23.85 -5.57
C GLY A 536 -14.28 -24.03 -6.38
N ASP A 537 -14.70 -22.97 -7.05
CA ASP A 537 -15.86 -22.95 -7.95
C ASP A 537 -17.19 -23.46 -7.34
N GLY A 538 -17.36 -23.33 -6.02
CA GLY A 538 -18.53 -23.83 -5.29
C GLY A 538 -18.46 -25.32 -4.90
N GLY A 539 -17.33 -25.99 -5.13
CA GLY A 539 -17.06 -27.34 -4.63
C GLY A 539 -16.11 -27.34 -3.45
N PHE A 540 -16.34 -28.24 -2.49
CA PHE A 540 -15.39 -28.58 -1.44
C PHE A 540 -14.77 -29.96 -1.72
N TYR A 541 -13.45 -30.05 -1.53
CA TYR A 541 -12.64 -31.20 -1.89
C TYR A 541 -11.76 -31.62 -0.72
N ARG A 542 -11.57 -32.93 -0.58
CA ARG A 542 -10.68 -33.53 0.42
C ARG A 542 -9.69 -34.48 -0.26
N SER A 543 -8.45 -34.45 0.21
CA SER A 543 -7.45 -35.49 0.01
C SER A 543 -7.16 -36.17 1.35
N GLU A 544 -6.99 -37.49 1.34
CA GLU A 544 -6.68 -38.31 2.53
C GLU A 544 -5.36 -39.08 2.39
N ASP A 545 -4.56 -38.75 1.37
CA ASP A 545 -3.33 -39.44 1.02
C ASP A 545 -2.12 -38.50 0.87
N GLY A 546 -2.19 -37.31 1.46
CA GLY A 546 -1.10 -36.33 1.47
C GLY A 546 -1.18 -35.31 0.34
N GLY A 547 -2.31 -35.21 -0.38
CA GLY A 547 -2.51 -34.28 -1.49
C GLY A 547 -2.36 -34.89 -2.89
N TYR A 548 -2.23 -36.22 -3.01
CA TYR A 548 -2.03 -36.90 -4.30
C TYR A 548 -3.35 -37.12 -5.06
N HIS A 549 -4.42 -37.46 -4.35
CA HIS A 549 -5.76 -37.64 -4.93
C HIS A 549 -6.80 -36.83 -4.15
N TRP A 550 -7.67 -36.14 -4.88
CA TRP A 550 -8.74 -35.31 -4.33
C TRP A 550 -10.10 -35.83 -4.77
N SER A 551 -11.06 -35.79 -3.84
CA SER A 551 -12.45 -36.10 -4.10
C SER A 551 -13.33 -34.91 -3.74
N HIS A 552 -14.29 -34.59 -4.60
CA HIS A 552 -15.36 -33.66 -4.27
C HIS A 552 -16.25 -34.29 -3.19
N THR A 553 -16.37 -33.65 -2.03
CA THR A 553 -17.22 -34.15 -0.93
C THR A 553 -18.61 -33.53 -1.00
N VAL A 554 -18.69 -32.21 -1.11
CA VAL A 554 -19.96 -31.46 -1.05
C VAL A 554 -19.89 -30.15 -1.82
N ALA A 555 -21.04 -29.70 -2.32
CA ALA A 555 -21.19 -28.39 -2.92
C ALA A 555 -21.50 -27.33 -1.85
N LEU A 556 -20.94 -26.14 -2.03
CA LEU A 556 -21.16 -24.94 -1.22
C LEU A 556 -21.55 -23.77 -2.13
N PRO A 557 -22.08 -22.66 -1.58
CA PRO A 557 -22.36 -21.47 -2.37
C PRO A 557 -21.12 -21.01 -3.13
N ARG A 558 -21.26 -20.77 -4.44
CA ARG A 558 -20.16 -20.32 -5.28
C ARG A 558 -19.73 -18.91 -4.91
N GLU A 559 -18.45 -18.76 -4.61
CA GLU A 559 -17.84 -17.48 -4.24
C GLU A 559 -16.36 -17.43 -4.64
N SER A 560 -15.95 -16.32 -5.25
CA SER A 560 -14.58 -16.09 -5.72
C SER A 560 -13.65 -15.66 -4.59
N TRP A 561 -14.17 -14.88 -3.63
CA TRP A 561 -13.45 -14.47 -2.43
C TRP A 561 -13.73 -15.44 -1.27
N HIS A 562 -12.79 -16.34 -1.00
CA HIS A 562 -12.96 -17.40 -0.01
C HIS A 562 -11.68 -17.70 0.75
N ILE A 563 -11.84 -18.22 1.96
CA ILE A 563 -10.75 -18.62 2.85
C ILE A 563 -11.12 -19.97 3.47
N ILE A 564 -10.16 -20.90 3.53
CA ILE A 564 -10.24 -22.13 4.33
C ILE A 564 -9.24 -22.04 5.46
N LYS A 565 -9.67 -22.42 6.67
CA LYS A 565 -8.78 -22.66 7.81
C LYS A 565 -9.22 -23.91 8.58
N THR A 566 -8.25 -24.62 9.12
CA THR A 566 -8.42 -25.88 9.83
C THR A 566 -8.05 -25.71 11.29
N VAL A 567 -8.68 -26.48 12.19
CA VAL A 567 -8.60 -26.22 13.62
C VAL A 567 -7.51 -27.07 14.30
N PRO A 568 -6.51 -26.43 14.94
CA PRO A 568 -5.48 -27.12 15.71
C PRO A 568 -6.07 -28.04 16.78
N GLY A 569 -5.55 -29.26 16.88
CA GLY A 569 -6.03 -30.26 17.84
C GLY A 569 -7.39 -30.91 17.50
N HIS A 570 -8.06 -30.51 16.41
CA HIS A 570 -9.36 -31.02 16.00
C HIS A 570 -9.35 -31.53 14.56
N LYS A 571 -8.95 -32.80 14.36
CA LYS A 571 -8.97 -33.47 13.05
C LYS A 571 -10.36 -33.37 12.41
N GLY A 572 -10.43 -33.01 11.13
CA GLY A 572 -11.69 -32.95 10.38
C GLY A 572 -12.49 -31.66 10.59
N HIS A 573 -12.06 -30.78 11.49
CA HIS A 573 -12.74 -29.51 11.71
C HIS A 573 -12.19 -28.45 10.75
N VAL A 574 -13.05 -27.98 9.85
CA VAL A 574 -12.69 -27.06 8.78
C VAL A 574 -13.69 -25.92 8.70
N TRP A 575 -13.18 -24.69 8.68
CA TRP A 575 -13.95 -23.48 8.48
C TRP A 575 -13.79 -22.99 7.04
N VAL A 576 -14.90 -22.54 6.44
CA VAL A 576 -14.93 -21.92 5.12
C VAL A 576 -15.65 -20.58 5.20
N GLY A 577 -14.92 -19.50 4.94
CA GLY A 577 -15.46 -18.16 4.80
C GLY A 577 -15.73 -17.87 3.33
N LEU A 578 -16.95 -17.47 3.00
CA LEU A 578 -17.41 -17.27 1.62
C LEU A 578 -17.93 -15.84 1.43
N ASN A 579 -17.18 -14.84 1.89
CA ASN A 579 -17.51 -13.42 1.73
C ASN A 579 -19.00 -13.14 2.04
N ASP A 580 -19.80 -12.72 1.06
CA ASP A 580 -21.22 -12.36 1.21
C ASP A 580 -22.15 -13.57 1.48
N GLN A 581 -21.63 -14.79 1.41
CA GLN A 581 -22.36 -16.02 1.73
C GLN A 581 -22.16 -16.47 3.19
N GLY A 582 -21.34 -15.76 3.97
CA GLY A 582 -21.13 -15.99 5.41
C GLY A 582 -20.02 -16.99 5.73
N LEU A 583 -20.06 -17.54 6.95
CA LEU A 583 -19.05 -18.45 7.51
C LEU A 583 -19.66 -19.83 7.78
N TYR A 584 -18.94 -20.90 7.44
CA TYR A 584 -19.39 -22.29 7.56
C TYR A 584 -18.39 -23.13 8.35
N LEU A 585 -18.88 -24.07 9.15
CA LEU A 585 -18.08 -25.06 9.88
C LEU A 585 -18.46 -26.47 9.44
N SER A 586 -17.46 -27.29 9.13
CA SER A 586 -17.53 -28.75 9.09
C SER A 586 -16.82 -29.32 10.30
N GLN A 587 -17.37 -30.40 10.88
CA GLN A 587 -16.72 -31.17 11.95
C GLN A 587 -16.43 -32.63 11.54
N ASP A 588 -16.70 -32.99 10.29
CA ASP A 588 -16.61 -34.36 9.77
C ASP A 588 -15.67 -34.48 8.55
N GLY A 589 -14.73 -33.54 8.39
CA GLY A 589 -13.78 -33.53 7.27
C GLY A 589 -14.37 -33.01 5.96
N GLY A 590 -15.46 -32.24 6.03
CA GLY A 590 -16.07 -31.57 4.88
C GLY A 590 -17.14 -32.39 4.19
N ASP A 591 -17.68 -33.41 4.85
CA ASP A 591 -18.83 -34.17 4.34
C ASP A 591 -20.12 -33.36 4.55
N THR A 592 -20.21 -32.61 5.66
CA THR A 592 -21.32 -31.69 5.95
C THR A 592 -20.83 -30.35 6.50
N PHE A 593 -21.57 -29.28 6.19
CA PHE A 593 -21.29 -27.92 6.67
C PHE A 593 -22.51 -27.28 7.33
N VAL A 594 -22.27 -26.57 8.43
CA VAL A 594 -23.26 -25.74 9.13
C VAL A 594 -22.88 -24.28 8.95
N LYS A 595 -23.80 -23.48 8.39
CA LYS A 595 -23.64 -22.02 8.31
C LYS A 595 -23.79 -21.37 9.69
N MET A 596 -22.92 -20.44 10.02
CA MET A 596 -23.04 -19.61 11.22
C MET A 596 -24.19 -18.62 11.05
N PRO A 597 -25.25 -18.69 11.88
CA PRO A 597 -26.51 -17.98 11.61
C PRO A 597 -26.39 -16.45 11.72
N LYS A 598 -25.47 -15.94 12.53
CA LYS A 598 -25.27 -14.50 12.77
C LYS A 598 -24.31 -13.84 11.78
N VAL A 599 -23.51 -14.64 11.07
CA VAL A 599 -22.45 -14.13 10.18
C VAL A 599 -23.02 -13.97 8.78
N GLU A 600 -23.38 -12.73 8.44
CA GLU A 600 -23.92 -12.38 7.13
C GLU A 600 -22.81 -12.30 6.08
N LYS A 601 -21.68 -11.68 6.46
CA LYS A 601 -20.50 -11.55 5.61
C LYS A 601 -19.25 -11.94 6.39
N ALA A 602 -18.44 -12.82 5.82
CA ALA A 602 -17.11 -13.19 6.34
C ALA A 602 -16.06 -12.83 5.27
N TYR A 603 -15.69 -11.55 5.21
CA TYR A 603 -14.71 -11.06 4.25
C TYR A 603 -13.33 -11.64 4.54
N LEU A 604 -12.88 -11.56 5.79
CA LEU A 604 -11.75 -12.30 6.31
C LEU A 604 -12.16 -13.04 7.58
N PHE A 605 -11.50 -14.15 7.89
CA PHE A 605 -11.61 -14.77 9.21
C PHE A 605 -10.31 -15.49 9.58
N SER A 606 -10.11 -15.71 10.88
CA SER A 606 -8.99 -16.46 11.40
C SER A 606 -9.32 -17.22 12.67
N LEU A 607 -8.40 -18.11 13.06
CA LEU A 607 -8.43 -18.87 14.30
C LEU A 607 -7.26 -18.41 15.17
N GLY A 608 -7.53 -18.11 16.43
CA GLY A 608 -6.52 -17.71 17.41
C GLY A 608 -6.32 -18.74 18.52
N MET A 609 -5.48 -18.36 19.48
CA MET A 609 -5.24 -19.11 20.72
C MET A 609 -6.56 -19.42 21.46
N PRO A 610 -6.82 -20.66 21.89
CA PRO A 610 -8.02 -20.97 22.67
C PRO A 610 -7.93 -20.38 24.09
N THR A 611 -9.08 -20.12 24.72
CA THR A 611 -9.16 -19.54 26.09
C THR A 611 -8.63 -20.47 27.18
N SER A 612 -8.52 -21.76 26.89
CA SER A 612 -7.88 -22.77 27.73
C SER A 612 -7.42 -23.95 26.87
N LEU A 613 -6.60 -24.84 27.43
CA LEU A 613 -6.03 -26.00 26.72
C LEU A 613 -7.08 -26.90 26.03
N ASN A 614 -8.29 -26.99 26.60
CA ASN A 614 -9.38 -27.84 26.07
C ASN A 614 -10.48 -27.03 25.36
N ALA A 615 -10.34 -25.71 25.29
CA ALA A 615 -11.30 -24.87 24.58
C ALA A 615 -11.05 -24.93 23.07
N TYR A 616 -12.10 -24.65 22.30
CA TYR A 616 -11.98 -24.47 20.87
C TYR A 616 -11.22 -23.17 20.55
N SER A 617 -10.58 -23.09 19.38
CA SER A 617 -9.92 -21.87 18.92
C SER A 617 -10.89 -20.68 18.91
N MET A 618 -10.43 -19.52 19.36
CA MET A 618 -11.17 -18.27 19.17
C MET A 618 -11.31 -17.96 17.69
N LEU A 619 -12.42 -17.36 17.31
CA LEU A 619 -12.70 -16.93 15.95
C LEU A 619 -12.57 -15.42 15.85
N PHE A 620 -11.90 -14.95 14.81
CA PHE A 620 -11.95 -13.56 14.39
C PHE A 620 -12.61 -13.45 13.03
N VAL A 621 -13.44 -12.42 12.83
CA VAL A 621 -14.09 -12.15 11.55
C VAL A 621 -13.99 -10.66 11.23
N TYR A 622 -13.46 -10.34 10.05
CA TYR A 622 -13.70 -9.06 9.38
C TYR A 622 -14.92 -9.23 8.49
N GLY A 623 -16.00 -8.49 8.73
CA GLY A 623 -17.20 -8.64 7.92
C GLY A 623 -18.43 -7.98 8.52
N ARG A 624 -19.58 -8.64 8.36
CA ARG A 624 -20.88 -8.15 8.84
C ARG A 624 -21.57 -9.19 9.70
N ILE A 625 -21.85 -8.83 10.94
CA ILE A 625 -22.51 -9.68 11.94
C ILE A 625 -23.66 -8.89 12.55
N GLU A 626 -24.86 -9.47 12.51
CA GLU A 626 -26.09 -8.87 13.06
C GLU A 626 -26.30 -7.41 12.62
N GLY A 627 -26.16 -7.15 11.30
CA GLY A 627 -26.31 -5.83 10.68
C GLY A 627 -25.14 -4.86 10.87
N GLN A 628 -24.08 -5.21 11.60
CA GLN A 628 -22.95 -4.31 11.87
C GLN A 628 -21.71 -4.72 11.09
N ASN A 629 -21.09 -3.78 10.38
CA ASN A 629 -19.76 -3.96 9.80
C ASN A 629 -18.68 -3.77 10.87
N GLY A 630 -17.60 -4.53 10.76
CA GLY A 630 -16.41 -4.35 11.59
C GLY A 630 -15.57 -5.61 11.73
N ILE A 631 -14.75 -5.60 12.78
CA ILE A 631 -13.93 -6.73 13.19
C ILE A 631 -14.52 -7.29 14.47
N PHE A 632 -14.70 -8.60 14.53
CA PHE A 632 -15.38 -9.29 15.62
C PHE A 632 -14.54 -10.45 16.15
N ILE A 633 -14.68 -10.74 17.44
CA ILE A 633 -14.15 -11.93 18.10
C ILE A 633 -15.28 -12.79 18.66
N SER A 634 -15.11 -14.12 18.65
CA SER A 634 -15.93 -15.10 19.35
C SER A 634 -15.07 -16.11 20.09
N GLU A 635 -15.38 -16.36 21.36
CA GLU A 635 -14.66 -17.30 22.25
C GLU A 635 -15.42 -18.62 22.42
N ASP A 636 -16.61 -18.75 21.81
CA ASP A 636 -17.57 -19.85 22.00
C ASP A 636 -17.99 -20.47 20.68
N THR A 637 -17.05 -20.57 19.74
CA THR A 637 -17.23 -21.24 18.44
C THR A 637 -18.34 -20.59 17.59
N GLY A 638 -18.48 -19.27 17.67
CA GLY A 638 -19.36 -18.47 16.80
C GLY A 638 -20.78 -18.27 17.31
N ALA A 639 -21.08 -18.66 18.56
CA ALA A 639 -22.40 -18.47 19.16
C ALA A 639 -22.63 -17.01 19.57
N ASN A 640 -21.62 -16.36 20.16
CA ASN A 640 -21.61 -14.95 20.54
C ASN A 640 -20.43 -14.21 19.92
N TRP A 641 -20.66 -12.93 19.60
CA TRP A 641 -19.70 -12.08 18.89
C TRP A 641 -19.55 -10.74 19.60
N HIS A 642 -18.32 -10.27 19.72
CA HIS A 642 -17.97 -8.96 20.26
C HIS A 642 -17.25 -8.16 19.18
N LYS A 643 -17.72 -6.95 18.88
CA LYS A 643 -17.03 -6.04 17.96
C LYS A 643 -15.78 -5.48 18.65
N ILE A 644 -14.64 -5.59 17.99
CA ILE A 644 -13.32 -5.15 18.48
C ILE A 644 -12.71 -4.03 17.64
N SER A 645 -13.30 -3.68 16.49
CA SER A 645 -12.97 -2.42 15.78
C SER A 645 -13.74 -1.21 16.36
N ASN A 646 -13.22 -0.01 16.13
CA ASN A 646 -13.77 1.24 16.63
C ASN A 646 -13.69 2.36 15.56
N ASP A 647 -14.29 3.52 15.81
CA ASP A 647 -14.37 4.62 14.83
C ASP A 647 -13.00 5.23 14.47
N GLU A 648 -12.00 5.06 15.33
CA GLU A 648 -10.62 5.51 15.08
C GLU A 648 -9.84 4.52 14.20
N TYR A 649 -10.13 3.23 14.32
CA TYR A 649 -9.44 2.14 13.62
C TYR A 649 -10.42 1.14 13.02
N GLN A 650 -10.73 1.35 11.74
CA GLN A 650 -11.61 0.48 10.95
C GLN A 650 -10.83 -0.54 10.10
N VAL A 651 -9.52 -0.32 9.90
CA VAL A 651 -8.65 -1.12 9.02
C VAL A 651 -9.27 -1.22 7.63
N GLY A 652 -9.49 -0.07 6.99
CA GLY A 652 -10.23 0.03 5.73
C GLY A 652 -9.42 -0.21 4.46
N ALA A 653 -8.09 -0.17 4.51
CA ALA A 653 -7.19 -0.19 3.35
C ALA A 653 -7.12 -1.54 2.62
N PHE A 654 -8.21 -1.96 1.95
CA PHE A 654 -8.31 -3.25 1.24
C PHE A 654 -7.73 -4.44 2.05
N PRO A 655 -8.37 -4.85 3.18
CA PRO A 655 -7.86 -5.95 3.99
C PRO A 655 -7.72 -7.24 3.18
N CYS A 656 -6.57 -7.90 3.31
CA CYS A 656 -6.16 -8.98 2.42
C CYS A 656 -6.03 -10.33 3.11
N CYS A 657 -5.59 -10.34 4.36
CA CYS A 657 -5.32 -11.56 5.12
C CYS A 657 -5.48 -11.29 6.61
N MET A 658 -5.78 -12.33 7.38
CA MET A 658 -6.02 -12.25 8.81
C MET A 658 -5.51 -13.52 9.50
N GLU A 659 -4.79 -13.37 10.60
CA GLU A 659 -4.38 -14.47 11.48
C GLU A 659 -4.62 -14.11 12.95
N GLY A 660 -5.19 -15.04 13.71
CA GLY A 660 -5.24 -14.93 15.16
C GLY A 660 -3.90 -15.39 15.72
N ASP A 661 -3.37 -14.67 16.70
CA ASP A 661 -2.13 -15.07 17.37
C ASP A 661 -2.34 -16.44 18.06
N ARG A 662 -1.40 -17.34 17.88
CA ARG A 662 -1.41 -18.70 18.43
C ARG A 662 -0.69 -18.80 19.79
N GLN A 663 -0.03 -17.73 20.20
CA GLN A 663 0.80 -17.61 21.40
C GLN A 663 0.24 -16.59 22.40
N THR A 664 -0.54 -15.60 21.95
CA THR A 664 -1.13 -14.56 22.80
C THR A 664 -2.66 -14.53 22.71
N LEU A 665 -3.32 -14.64 23.86
CA LEU A 665 -4.79 -14.63 23.94
C LEU A 665 -5.35 -13.28 23.45
N GLY A 666 -6.37 -13.36 22.58
CA GLY A 666 -7.12 -12.22 22.08
C GLY A 666 -6.44 -11.41 20.98
N VAL A 667 -5.17 -11.68 20.63
CA VAL A 667 -4.44 -10.92 19.61
C VAL A 667 -4.81 -11.39 18.21
N VAL A 668 -4.99 -10.43 17.29
CA VAL A 668 -5.26 -10.68 15.87
C VAL A 668 -4.44 -9.73 15.00
N TYR A 669 -4.00 -10.24 13.85
CA TYR A 669 -3.27 -9.49 12.83
C TYR A 669 -4.07 -9.39 11.55
N ILE A 670 -4.00 -8.24 10.88
CA ILE A 670 -4.70 -8.00 9.60
C ILE A 670 -3.73 -7.31 8.63
N GLY A 671 -3.48 -7.95 7.49
CA GLY A 671 -2.69 -7.37 6.40
C GLY A 671 -3.58 -6.60 5.44
N THR A 672 -3.05 -5.51 4.88
CA THR A 672 -3.78 -4.56 4.02
C THR A 672 -3.00 -4.28 2.73
N GLN A 673 -3.64 -3.65 1.73
CA GLN A 673 -2.95 -3.11 0.55
C GLN A 673 -2.60 -1.66 0.86
N GLY A 674 -1.39 -1.42 1.36
CA GLY A 674 -0.87 -0.06 1.53
C GLY A 674 -0.85 0.49 2.95
N ARG A 675 -1.37 -0.22 3.95
CA ARG A 675 -1.16 0.13 5.37
C ARG A 675 -0.41 -0.97 6.13
N GLY A 676 0.30 -1.85 5.43
CA GLY A 676 1.05 -2.94 6.04
C GLY A 676 0.17 -3.89 6.86
N TYR A 677 0.64 -4.22 8.05
CA TYR A 677 -0.02 -5.17 8.96
C TYR A 677 -0.45 -4.45 10.22
N TYR A 678 -1.71 -4.63 10.59
CA TYR A 678 -2.27 -4.17 11.85
C TYR A 678 -2.19 -5.26 12.90
N ARG A 679 -2.04 -4.85 14.15
CA ARG A 679 -2.18 -5.68 15.34
C ARG A 679 -3.32 -5.12 16.19
N GLY A 680 -4.32 -5.95 16.45
CA GLY A 680 -5.36 -5.71 17.45
C GLY A 680 -5.08 -6.52 18.70
N SER A 681 -5.02 -5.87 19.86
CA SER A 681 -4.82 -6.55 21.16
C SER A 681 -5.78 -6.05 22.22
N PRO A 682 -6.25 -6.93 23.14
CA PRO A 682 -7.04 -6.49 24.29
C PRO A 682 -6.28 -5.44 25.11
N ASN A 683 -7.00 -4.41 25.59
CA ASN A 683 -6.40 -3.42 26.49
C ASN A 683 -5.98 -4.09 27.81
N PRO A 684 -4.82 -3.71 28.39
CA PRO A 684 -4.49 -4.11 29.75
C PRO A 684 -5.63 -3.66 30.69
N LEU A 685 -6.14 -4.59 31.51
CA LEU A 685 -7.18 -4.31 32.50
C LEU A 685 -6.73 -3.31 33.57
#